data_AF-A0A820KLZ8-F1
#
_entry.id   AF-A0A820KLZ8-F1
#
_cell.length_a   1.000
_cell.length_b   1.000
_cell.length_c   1.000
_cell.angle_alpha   90.00
_cell.angle_beta   90.00
_cell.angle_gamma   90.00
#
_symmetry.space_group_name_H-M   'P 1'
#
loop_
_entity.id
_entity.type
_entity.pdbx_description
1 polymer ?
#
loop_
_entity_poly.entity_id
_entity_poly.type
_entity_poly.pdbx_seq_one_letter_code
_entity_poly.pdbx_strand_id
1 'polypeptide(L)'
;MESICHTLRRDIRQLNSSMVPISIIPPSSTSTTDLNQLDQSFMYTQLLKENLLDMQYNDTAKHEFADFYRAHYAKSDNELKKLREFEQEYDPSKVIWWYSKENFIYQLLNGALRTQNTEIIVRMGFVLRDVHLQIEHLHLEASNCNHFHVYRGQGMSYLEFEKMKNNKGGLLSFNNFLSTSIFSIVPYAFAESALGNPDQVGILFQINIDPSTSMTPFASLDSDSYFKDGEKEILFSMHTIFRIGDIEPIKDRVWAVNLTLTSDSDQELAQLTEYFRKNIEGATSLHRICSLTTMMAEWQTAEVINKALFKTTSNNNLEQITFLNTNLGQINFLKGNYPTSLSYHEKTLQLQQTSLPSNHPSLATTYNNIASVHFSMGQYSKARSSYEKALEIQQSSLPYNHPSLTSTYSNIGLMHKSMGEYSKATSSYEKALEIQQKSLPSNHPDLASTYTNIGVMHKFMGEYSKALSYYEKALEIQQKSLPSNHPDLATTYNTITSVHETMGEYAKPQTAYEKAREIREKSLPSNHLSLANTYNNIGMVHLSMGEHSKALSYYEKTLEIQQTSLPHNHPSLATTCSNIAAVHESTGEYSKALSYYERAFEIQQTSLSSNHPSLATTYNNMGMLHFSMVEYPKALSSYEKAIEIWEKSLSSNHPSLATTYNNIASVHFARKEFSEALSYCEKTLKIQQASLPSNHPSLGTTYNNIAEISSYNHPSLAITYNNMGMVYQLMGEYLKALSYYEQAREIQQKAFPPNNTDLAKTYNNIGMMYQLMGQYSMALTNYENALEIKQKFLLSNHPLLAIHYNNIGSIYWHMKEYLKALPFYEESVNILVKFLPHNYPLLATPYGNLALVLHALGKHSIALAYYEKTLQIMQESLLHNSALVTAFQCKIAKIYEELKRYECAIKHAKCAVDVGHETFDPDHAMIQEYETYLEYLHGKLDFM
;
A
#
# COMPACT_ATOMS: atom_id res chain seq x y z
N MET A 1 37.59 12.05 53.97
CA MET A 1 36.68 12.24 52.82
C MET A 1 36.80 11.01 51.94
N GLU A 2 35.70 10.49 51.42
CA GLU A 2 35.69 9.34 50.52
C GLU A 2 36.24 9.74 49.14
N SER A 3 37.09 8.94 48.49
CA SER A 3 37.60 9.23 47.14
C SER A 3 36.49 9.14 46.08
N ILE A 4 36.74 9.67 44.86
CA ILE A 4 35.79 9.53 43.75
C ILE A 4 35.46 8.04 43.48
N CYS A 5 36.45 7.16 43.59
CA CYS A 5 36.30 5.72 43.44
C CYS A 5 35.41 5.08 44.54
N HIS A 6 35.45 5.61 45.77
CA HIS A 6 34.53 5.18 46.82
C HIS A 6 33.11 5.71 46.60
N THR A 7 32.97 6.93 46.08
CA THR A 7 31.67 7.50 45.71
C THR A 7 31.06 6.76 44.52
N LEU A 8 31.86 6.41 43.51
CA LEU A 8 31.51 5.50 42.40
C LEU A 8 31.01 4.17 42.96
N ARG A 9 31.71 3.56 43.93
CA ARG A 9 31.30 2.31 44.59
C ARG A 9 29.93 2.41 45.28
N ARG A 10 29.58 3.58 45.82
CA ARG A 10 28.29 3.85 46.46
C ARG A 10 27.17 4.05 45.43
N ASP A 11 27.42 4.85 44.41
CA ASP A 11 26.42 5.16 43.37
C ASP A 11 26.11 3.92 42.49
N ILE A 12 27.08 3.01 42.32
CA ILE A 12 26.90 1.69 41.68
C ILE A 12 25.87 0.82 42.41
N ARG A 13 25.66 1.00 43.72
CA ARG A 13 24.62 0.27 44.46
C ARG A 13 23.22 0.83 44.22
N GLN A 14 23.10 2.02 43.65
CA GLN A 14 21.82 2.72 43.42
C GLN A 14 21.41 2.75 41.94
N LEU A 15 22.33 2.54 40.99
CA LEU A 15 22.08 2.59 39.54
C LEU A 15 22.53 1.27 38.89
N ASN A 16 21.63 0.64 38.11
CA ASN A 16 21.93 -0.55 37.32
C ASN A 16 23.17 -0.35 36.41
N SER A 17 24.13 -1.26 36.57
CA SER A 17 25.28 -1.58 35.69
C SER A 17 26.12 -0.40 35.14
N SER A 18 27.31 -0.21 35.72
CA SER A 18 28.38 0.69 35.26
C SER A 18 29.11 0.19 34.01
N MET A 19 28.40 -0.02 32.91
CA MET A 19 29.04 -0.18 31.61
C MET A 19 29.36 1.19 31.04
N VAL A 20 30.65 1.48 30.88
CA VAL A 20 31.06 2.55 29.96
C VAL A 20 30.96 1.96 28.56
N PRO A 21 30.13 2.53 27.67
CA PRO A 21 29.99 2.05 26.32
C PRO A 21 31.33 2.21 25.60
N ILE A 22 31.74 1.13 24.96
CA ILE A 22 32.93 1.09 24.13
C ILE A 22 32.51 0.94 22.68
N SER A 23 33.19 1.66 21.80
CA SER A 23 33.05 1.45 20.37
C SER A 23 34.32 0.76 19.87
N ILE A 24 34.15 -0.27 19.05
CA ILE A 24 35.26 -1.10 18.55
C ILE A 24 35.23 -1.07 17.03
N ILE A 25 36.37 -0.73 16.44
CA ILE A 25 36.65 -0.81 15.01
C ILE A 25 37.60 -2.01 14.79
N PRO A 26 37.24 -2.97 13.91
CA PRO A 26 38.13 -4.07 13.52
C PRO A 26 39.46 -3.57 12.94
N PRO A 27 40.57 -4.31 13.08
CA PRO A 27 41.81 -3.98 12.38
C PRO A 27 41.61 -4.07 10.85
N SER A 28 41.93 -3.01 10.12
CA SER A 28 41.69 -2.90 8.68
C SER A 28 42.65 -3.72 7.83
N SER A 29 42.07 -4.42 6.85
CA SER A 29 42.70 -4.76 5.58
C SER A 29 42.31 -3.73 4.50
N THR A 30 42.87 -2.53 4.58
CA THR A 30 43.20 -1.62 3.45
C THR A 30 42.18 -1.31 2.32
N SER A 31 40.86 -1.50 2.45
CA SER A 31 39.90 -1.10 1.40
C SER A 31 38.95 0.01 1.86
N THR A 32 38.78 1.04 1.03
CA THR A 32 37.82 2.16 1.23
C THR A 32 36.36 1.70 1.33
N THR A 33 36.10 0.43 1.02
CA THR A 33 34.79 -0.24 1.02
C THR A 33 34.29 -0.57 2.44
N ASP A 34 35.19 -0.67 3.43
CA ASP A 34 34.85 -0.99 4.83
C ASP A 34 34.46 0.24 5.67
N LEU A 35 34.70 1.46 5.19
CA LEU A 35 34.47 2.68 5.97
C LEU A 35 32.97 2.99 6.19
N ASN A 36 32.09 2.51 5.31
CA ASN A 36 30.63 2.57 5.48
C ASN A 36 30.10 1.57 6.55
N GLN A 37 30.92 0.60 6.97
CA GLN A 37 30.55 -0.47 7.90
C GLN A 37 30.88 -0.15 9.36
N LEU A 38 31.47 1.01 9.61
CA LEU A 38 31.93 1.40 10.95
C LEU A 38 30.75 1.78 11.83
N ASP A 39 30.88 1.46 13.12
CA ASP A 39 29.97 1.95 14.14
C ASP A 39 29.99 3.48 14.11
N GLN A 40 28.93 4.08 13.55
CA GLN A 40 28.87 5.52 13.34
C GLN A 40 29.03 6.28 14.66
N SER A 41 28.64 5.67 15.79
CA SER A 41 28.83 6.25 17.13
C SER A 41 30.30 6.43 17.54
N PHE A 42 31.21 5.59 17.01
CA PHE A 42 32.65 5.73 17.22
C PHE A 42 33.09 7.11 16.72
N MET A 43 32.75 7.47 15.49
CA MET A 43 33.25 8.72 14.89
C MET A 43 32.41 9.94 15.24
N TYR A 44 31.14 9.76 15.62
CA TYR A 44 30.29 10.86 16.09
C TYR A 44 30.84 11.54 17.33
N THR A 45 31.35 10.79 18.30
CA THR A 45 31.94 11.41 19.50
C THR A 45 33.26 12.13 19.21
N GLN A 46 34.06 11.67 18.26
CA GLN A 46 35.25 12.39 17.80
C GLN A 46 34.90 13.70 17.11
N LEU A 47 33.98 13.66 16.16
CA LEU A 47 33.57 14.84 15.40
C LEU A 47 32.82 15.82 16.29
N LEU A 48 31.98 15.31 17.21
CA LEU A 48 31.34 16.14 18.22
C LEU A 48 32.40 16.82 19.10
N LYS A 49 33.40 16.09 19.61
CA LYS A 49 34.53 16.66 20.37
C LYS A 49 35.23 17.77 19.58
N GLU A 50 35.72 17.48 18.38
CA GLU A 50 36.45 18.47 17.54
C GLU A 50 35.62 19.74 17.37
N ASN A 51 34.34 19.61 17.05
CA ASN A 51 33.47 20.76 16.85
C ASN A 51 33.13 21.50 18.15
N LEU A 52 32.94 20.80 19.27
CA LEU A 52 32.70 21.41 20.58
C LEU A 52 33.94 22.16 21.08
N LEU A 53 35.15 21.67 20.79
CA LEU A 53 36.40 22.34 21.16
C LEU A 53 36.64 23.61 20.33
N ASP A 54 36.33 23.57 19.04
CA ASP A 54 36.41 24.72 18.13
C ASP A 54 35.37 25.82 18.46
N MET A 55 34.34 25.54 19.27
CA MET A 55 33.30 26.51 19.58
C MET A 55 33.75 27.61 20.56
N GLN A 56 33.32 28.83 20.28
CA GLN A 56 33.44 29.95 21.20
C GLN A 56 32.23 30.00 22.13
N TYR A 57 32.45 29.69 23.41
CA TYR A 57 31.44 29.85 24.45
C TYR A 57 31.57 31.23 25.10
N ASN A 58 30.45 31.93 25.22
CA ASN A 58 30.33 33.19 25.96
C ASN A 58 29.66 32.94 27.33
N ASP A 59 29.61 33.97 28.17
CA ASP A 59 28.99 33.88 29.51
C ASP A 59 27.51 33.43 29.46
N THR A 60 26.84 33.64 28.32
CA THR A 60 25.47 33.20 28.08
C THR A 60 25.32 31.67 28.11
N ALA A 61 26.33 30.90 27.67
CA ALA A 61 26.27 29.44 27.66
C ALA A 61 26.09 28.84 29.06
N LYS A 62 26.73 29.43 30.07
CA LYS A 62 26.58 29.04 31.48
C LYS A 62 25.15 29.28 31.98
N HIS A 63 24.55 30.42 31.61
CA HIS A 63 23.17 30.75 31.96
C HIS A 63 22.15 29.82 31.26
N GLU A 64 22.33 29.55 29.96
CA GLU A 64 21.47 28.63 29.21
C GLU A 64 21.50 27.21 29.76
N PHE A 65 22.70 26.73 30.15
CA PHE A 65 22.83 25.45 30.83
C PHE A 65 22.10 25.45 32.18
N ALA A 66 22.24 26.51 32.98
CA ALA A 66 21.60 26.60 34.28
C ALA A 66 20.07 26.62 34.20
N ASP A 67 19.51 27.35 33.22
CA ASP A 67 18.06 27.37 32.98
C ASP A 67 17.53 26.01 32.56
N PHE A 68 18.25 25.32 31.67
CA PHE A 68 17.94 23.94 31.28
C PHE A 68 17.98 22.99 32.48
N TYR A 69 19.05 23.04 33.29
CA TYR A 69 19.21 22.18 34.46
C TYR A 69 18.11 22.41 35.50
N ARG A 70 17.77 23.68 35.74
CA ARG A 70 16.69 24.08 36.66
C ARG A 70 15.33 23.57 36.20
N ALA A 71 15.05 23.60 34.90
CA ALA A 71 13.82 23.03 34.35
C ALA A 71 13.76 21.51 34.52
N HIS A 72 14.87 20.81 34.29
CA HIS A 72 14.93 19.35 34.35
C HIS A 72 14.88 18.78 35.78
N TYR A 73 15.50 19.47 36.74
CA TYR A 73 15.62 19.03 38.14
C TYR A 73 14.82 19.89 39.13
N ALA A 74 13.76 20.56 38.67
CA ALA A 74 12.93 21.47 39.46
C ALA A 74 12.37 20.88 40.77
N LYS A 75 12.30 19.54 40.87
CA LYS A 75 11.75 18.81 42.03
C LYS A 75 12.81 18.34 43.04
N SER A 76 14.10 18.58 42.80
CA SER A 76 15.19 18.12 43.66
C SER A 76 15.93 19.29 44.29
N ASP A 77 15.63 19.59 45.55
CA ASP A 77 16.28 20.67 46.30
C ASP A 77 17.80 20.49 46.40
N ASN A 78 18.27 19.24 46.43
CA ASN A 78 19.70 18.91 46.46
C ASN A 78 20.38 19.28 45.14
N GLU A 79 19.77 18.94 44.00
CA GLU A 79 20.32 19.27 42.67
C GLU A 79 20.26 20.77 42.39
N LEU A 80 19.20 21.45 42.83
CA LEU A 80 19.09 22.90 42.73
C LEU A 80 20.11 23.63 43.63
N LYS A 81 20.51 23.05 44.77
CA LYS A 81 21.57 23.60 45.62
C LYS A 81 22.93 23.54 44.91
N LYS A 82 23.28 22.38 44.34
CA LYS A 82 24.51 22.21 43.54
C LYS A 82 24.57 23.18 42.38
N LEU A 83 23.44 23.38 41.68
CA LEU A 83 23.35 24.33 40.57
C LEU A 83 23.63 25.77 41.01
N ARG A 84 23.05 26.23 42.13
CA ARG A 84 23.29 27.61 42.62
C ARG A 84 24.76 27.87 42.93
N GLU A 85 25.43 26.90 43.53
CA GLU A 85 26.85 26.98 43.85
C GLU A 85 27.70 27.01 42.56
N PHE A 86 27.36 26.19 41.57
CA PHE A 86 27.99 26.23 40.25
C PHE A 86 27.77 27.59 39.54
N GLU A 87 26.56 28.15 39.59
CA GLU A 87 26.27 29.45 38.99
C GLU A 87 27.12 30.58 39.61
N GLN A 88 27.35 30.55 40.92
CA GLN A 88 28.07 31.59 41.65
C GLN A 88 29.60 31.43 41.59
N GLU A 89 30.10 30.20 41.66
CA GLU A 89 31.51 29.92 41.94
C GLU A 89 32.25 29.17 40.81
N TYR A 90 31.58 28.77 39.72
CA TYR A 90 32.25 28.08 38.61
C TYR A 90 33.39 28.93 38.02
N ASP A 91 34.58 28.33 38.01
CA ASP A 91 35.82 28.90 37.53
C ASP A 91 36.44 27.95 36.50
N PRO A 92 36.54 28.34 35.21
CA PRO A 92 37.14 27.52 34.16
C PRO A 92 38.57 27.07 34.48
N SER A 93 39.33 27.85 35.25
CA SER A 93 40.73 27.51 35.60
C SER A 93 40.84 26.37 36.62
N LYS A 94 39.72 25.99 37.27
CA LYS A 94 39.64 24.91 38.26
C LYS A 94 38.54 23.91 37.90
N VAL A 95 38.30 23.71 36.62
CA VAL A 95 37.19 22.90 36.15
C VAL A 95 37.32 21.41 36.53
N ILE A 96 38.52 20.84 36.65
CA ILE A 96 38.75 19.47 37.15
C ILE A 96 38.31 19.32 38.61
N TRP A 97 38.48 20.37 39.42
CA TRP A 97 37.96 20.39 40.79
C TRP A 97 36.44 20.35 40.77
N TRP A 98 35.81 21.15 39.90
CA TRP A 98 34.35 21.13 39.70
C TRP A 98 33.84 19.82 39.12
N TYR A 99 34.63 19.21 38.23
CA TYR A 99 34.35 17.93 37.61
C TYR A 99 34.24 16.83 38.67
N SER A 100 35.20 16.79 39.60
CA SER A 100 35.28 15.79 40.67
C SER A 100 34.40 16.11 41.90
N LYS A 101 33.99 17.37 42.09
CA LYS A 101 33.21 17.80 43.27
C LYS A 101 31.79 17.24 43.28
N GLU A 102 31.45 16.53 44.35
CA GLU A 102 30.13 15.96 44.64
C GLU A 102 29.50 15.18 43.46
N ASN A 103 30.35 14.72 42.53
CA ASN A 103 29.98 14.06 41.28
C ASN A 103 28.97 14.84 40.39
N PHE A 104 28.80 16.14 40.58
CA PHE A 104 27.79 16.94 39.85
C PHE A 104 28.04 16.93 38.33
N ILE A 105 29.16 17.53 37.91
CA ILE A 105 29.53 17.59 36.49
C ILE A 105 29.90 16.20 35.98
N TYR A 106 30.64 15.41 36.77
CA TYR A 106 31.03 14.05 36.39
C TYR A 106 29.82 13.17 36.02
N GLN A 107 28.80 13.08 36.87
CA GLN A 107 27.62 12.24 36.61
C GLN A 107 26.82 12.76 35.43
N LEU A 108 26.61 14.07 35.35
CA LEU A 108 25.79 14.66 34.31
C LEU A 108 26.46 14.52 32.94
N LEU A 109 27.74 14.87 32.84
CA LEU A 109 28.49 14.87 31.59
C LEU A 109 28.79 13.44 31.13
N ASN A 110 29.31 12.56 32.00
CA ASN A 110 29.57 11.17 31.61
C ASN A 110 28.27 10.38 31.44
N GLY A 111 27.21 10.71 32.18
CA GLY A 111 25.88 10.17 31.97
C GLY A 111 25.36 10.51 30.58
N ALA A 112 25.44 11.78 30.19
CA ALA A 112 25.02 12.25 28.88
C ALA A 112 25.87 11.65 27.75
N LEU A 113 27.19 11.61 27.89
CA LEU A 113 28.09 10.98 26.92
C LEU A 113 27.79 9.48 26.76
N ARG A 114 27.51 8.78 27.87
CA ARG A 114 27.12 7.36 27.87
C ARG A 114 25.79 7.11 27.16
N THR A 115 24.78 7.92 27.45
CA THR A 115 23.44 7.79 26.83
C THR A 115 23.35 8.51 25.49
N GLN A 116 24.46 9.08 25.00
CA GLN A 116 24.51 9.95 23.82
C GLN A 116 23.44 11.06 23.85
N ASN A 117 23.17 11.63 25.02
CA ASN A 117 22.23 12.74 25.16
C ASN A 117 22.88 14.03 24.63
N THR A 118 22.74 14.27 23.33
CA THR A 118 23.39 15.39 22.65
C THR A 118 22.91 16.75 23.11
N GLU A 119 21.66 16.88 23.57
CA GLU A 119 21.18 18.15 24.12
C GLU A 119 22.01 18.55 25.34
N ILE A 120 22.24 17.63 26.28
CA ILE A 120 23.07 17.89 27.45
C ILE A 120 24.53 18.11 27.03
N ILE A 121 25.06 17.27 26.13
CA ILE A 121 26.46 17.37 25.67
C ILE A 121 26.74 18.73 25.01
N VAL A 122 25.84 19.20 24.12
CA VAL A 122 25.97 20.49 23.44
C VAL A 122 25.85 21.65 24.43
N ARG A 123 24.88 21.61 25.34
CA ARG A 123 24.71 22.66 26.38
C ARG A 123 25.87 22.71 27.38
N MET A 124 26.47 21.56 27.69
CA MET A 124 27.66 21.45 28.53
C MET A 124 28.97 21.58 27.74
N GLY A 125 28.91 21.94 26.45
CA GLY A 125 30.09 22.01 25.59
C GLY A 125 31.19 22.91 26.18
N PHE A 126 30.83 24.00 26.86
CA PHE A 126 31.79 24.89 27.52
C PHE A 126 32.56 24.19 28.64
N VAL A 127 31.86 23.46 29.52
CA VAL A 127 32.48 22.68 30.60
C VAL A 127 33.37 21.58 30.02
N LEU A 128 32.89 20.89 28.98
CA LEU A 128 33.63 19.84 28.31
C LEU A 128 34.93 20.36 27.68
N ARG A 129 34.86 21.53 27.02
CA ARG A 129 36.05 22.22 26.49
C ARG A 129 36.99 22.63 27.60
N ASP A 130 36.48 23.24 28.66
CA ASP A 130 37.31 23.70 29.78
C ASP A 130 38.01 22.49 30.43
N VAL A 131 37.31 21.37 30.68
CA VAL A 131 37.91 20.13 31.21
C VAL A 131 39.01 19.63 30.28
N HIS A 132 38.74 19.58 28.97
CA HIS A 132 39.74 19.16 27.99
C HIS A 132 40.99 20.05 28.00
N LEU A 133 40.82 21.37 27.98
CA LEU A 133 41.93 22.33 27.99
C LEU A 133 42.73 22.25 29.30
N GLN A 134 42.09 22.03 30.44
CA GLN A 134 42.81 21.84 31.70
C GLN A 134 43.59 20.52 31.70
N ILE A 135 43.02 19.44 31.16
CA ILE A 135 43.76 18.17 30.99
C ILE A 135 44.96 18.38 30.07
N GLU A 136 44.81 19.08 28.95
CA GLU A 136 45.91 19.40 28.02
C GLU A 136 47.01 20.23 28.69
N HIS A 137 46.63 21.25 29.46
CA HIS A 137 47.58 22.06 30.22
C HIS A 137 48.39 21.23 31.22
N LEU A 138 47.71 20.43 32.05
CA LEU A 138 48.36 19.54 33.02
C LEU A 138 49.20 18.44 32.36
N HIS A 139 48.76 17.96 31.19
CA HIS A 139 49.50 16.98 30.39
C HIS A 139 50.87 17.53 29.96
N LEU A 140 50.90 18.78 29.48
CA LEU A 140 52.15 19.47 29.11
C LEU A 140 53.08 19.66 30.30
N GLU A 141 52.55 19.94 31.49
CA GLU A 141 53.35 20.07 32.71
C GLU A 141 53.95 18.72 33.18
N ALA A 142 53.30 17.60 32.85
CA ALA A 142 53.71 16.24 33.23
C ALA A 142 54.65 15.53 32.23
N SER A 143 55.02 16.18 31.12
CA SER A 143 55.66 15.61 29.91
C SER A 143 57.08 15.02 30.06
N ASN A 144 57.59 14.85 31.29
CA ASN A 144 58.89 14.23 31.61
C ASN A 144 58.79 12.84 32.30
N CYS A 145 57.66 12.15 32.18
CA CYS A 145 57.47 10.84 32.82
C CYS A 145 57.93 9.66 31.93
N ASN A 146 58.55 8.65 32.55
CA ASN A 146 58.82 7.35 31.91
C ASN A 146 57.50 6.59 31.63
N HIS A 147 57.54 5.59 30.73
CA HIS A 147 56.42 4.66 30.49
C HIS A 147 55.78 4.18 31.80
N PHE A 148 54.45 4.22 31.86
CA PHE A 148 53.70 3.77 33.02
C PHE A 148 52.40 3.08 32.63
N HIS A 149 51.83 2.34 33.59
CA HIS A 149 50.62 1.58 33.41
C HIS A 149 49.49 2.15 34.26
N VAL A 150 48.28 2.15 33.70
CA VAL A 150 47.05 2.46 34.43
C VAL A 150 46.02 1.36 34.21
N TYR A 151 45.09 1.26 35.14
CA TYR A 151 44.12 0.20 35.23
C TYR A 151 42.70 0.77 35.28
N ARG A 152 41.78 0.08 34.62
CA ARG A 152 40.34 0.36 34.65
C ARG A 152 39.58 -0.95 34.65
N GLY A 153 38.64 -1.14 35.57
CA GLY A 153 37.83 -2.36 35.58
C GLY A 153 36.34 -2.12 35.54
N GLN A 154 35.61 -2.95 34.79
CA GLN A 154 34.16 -2.86 34.63
C GLN A 154 33.53 -4.18 34.21
N GLY A 155 32.21 -4.28 34.34
CA GLY A 155 31.44 -5.34 33.68
C GLY A 155 31.27 -5.07 32.19
N MET A 156 31.23 -6.15 31.40
CA MET A 156 30.99 -6.15 29.96
C MET A 156 30.03 -7.29 29.61
N SER A 157 29.15 -7.10 28.63
CA SER A 157 28.23 -8.17 28.23
C SER A 157 29.02 -9.23 27.50
N TYR A 158 28.56 -10.48 27.54
CA TYR A 158 29.24 -11.55 26.81
C TYR A 158 29.38 -11.23 25.31
N LEU A 159 28.36 -10.60 24.71
CA LEU A 159 28.36 -10.21 23.29
C LEU A 159 29.44 -9.16 22.98
N GLU A 160 29.52 -8.10 23.78
CA GLU A 160 30.54 -7.05 23.61
C GLU A 160 31.96 -7.58 23.86
N PHE A 161 32.11 -8.47 24.84
CA PHE A 161 33.38 -9.11 25.13
C PHE A 161 33.86 -9.99 23.98
N GLU A 162 32.99 -10.82 23.42
CA GLU A 162 33.31 -11.63 22.23
C GLU A 162 33.60 -10.74 21.02
N LYS A 163 32.87 -9.63 20.84
CA LYS A 163 33.20 -8.63 19.80
C LYS A 163 34.60 -8.07 20.00
N MET A 164 34.97 -7.65 21.22
CA MET A 164 36.31 -7.14 21.51
C MET A 164 37.40 -8.20 21.24
N LYS A 165 37.15 -9.43 21.69
CA LYS A 165 38.06 -10.56 21.52
C LYS A 165 38.30 -10.91 20.04
N ASN A 166 37.25 -10.88 19.23
CA ASN A 166 37.34 -11.14 17.79
C ASN A 166 38.01 -10.00 17.00
N ASN A 167 38.14 -8.82 17.60
CA ASN A 167 38.73 -7.63 16.97
C ASN A 167 40.07 -7.23 17.63
N LYS A 168 40.82 -8.22 18.13
CA LYS A 168 42.20 -8.01 18.61
C LYS A 168 43.05 -7.33 17.52
N GLY A 169 43.80 -6.29 17.89
CA GLY A 169 44.54 -5.43 16.95
C GLY A 169 43.71 -4.28 16.37
N GLY A 170 42.40 -4.26 16.59
CA GLY A 170 41.52 -3.15 16.21
C GLY A 170 41.63 -1.94 17.14
N LEU A 171 40.84 -0.91 16.85
CA LEU A 171 40.73 0.30 17.65
C LEU A 171 39.54 0.19 18.61
N LEU A 172 39.72 0.70 19.83
CA LEU A 172 38.72 0.77 20.88
C LEU A 172 38.68 2.19 21.41
N SER A 173 37.50 2.81 21.39
CA SER A 173 37.28 4.12 22.02
C SER A 173 36.37 3.98 23.23
N PHE A 174 36.64 4.81 24.24
CA PHE A 174 35.68 5.06 25.31
C PHE A 174 34.91 6.33 24.98
N ASN A 175 33.59 6.23 24.95
CA ASN A 175 32.70 7.36 24.64
C ASN A 175 32.45 8.26 25.86
N ASN A 176 33.49 8.54 26.65
CA ASN A 176 33.46 9.40 27.84
C ASN A 176 34.86 9.94 28.19
N PHE A 177 34.95 10.82 29.20
CA PHE A 177 36.21 11.07 29.87
C PHE A 177 36.58 9.83 30.69
N LEU A 178 37.76 9.26 30.41
CA LEU A 178 38.14 7.98 30.97
C LEU A 178 38.97 8.19 32.23
N SER A 179 38.36 7.90 33.38
CA SER A 179 39.03 7.85 34.68
C SER A 179 39.73 6.49 34.85
N THR A 180 41.01 6.51 35.19
CA THR A 180 41.84 5.31 35.40
C THR A 180 42.69 5.46 36.65
N SER A 181 43.27 4.37 37.14
CA SER A 181 44.11 4.38 38.33
C SER A 181 45.47 3.78 38.07
N ILE A 182 46.50 4.32 38.71
CA ILE A 182 47.85 3.70 38.71
C ILE A 182 47.84 2.34 39.46
N PHE A 183 46.92 2.14 40.40
CA PHE A 183 46.82 0.92 41.19
C PHE A 183 45.71 -0.01 40.67
N SER A 184 45.99 -1.30 40.55
CA SER A 184 45.03 -2.28 40.01
C SER A 184 43.95 -2.71 40.99
N ILE A 185 44.10 -2.45 42.30
CA ILE A 185 43.26 -3.02 43.36
C ILE A 185 41.78 -2.61 43.22
N VAL A 186 41.52 -1.31 43.07
CA VAL A 186 40.16 -0.78 42.97
C VAL A 186 39.54 -1.07 41.60
N PRO A 187 40.25 -0.86 40.46
CA PRO A 187 39.84 -1.35 39.15
C PRO A 187 39.47 -2.84 39.14
N TYR A 188 40.29 -3.71 39.73
CA TYR A 188 40.01 -5.14 39.79
C TYR A 188 38.73 -5.43 40.59
N ALA A 189 38.51 -4.75 41.71
CA ALA A 189 37.26 -4.88 42.47
C ALA A 189 36.01 -4.44 41.65
N PHE A 190 36.16 -3.46 40.76
CA PHE A 190 35.08 -3.09 39.82
C PHE A 190 34.86 -4.14 38.72
N ALA A 191 35.91 -4.82 38.26
CA ALA A 191 35.75 -5.94 37.32
C ALA A 191 35.07 -7.13 38.01
N GLU A 192 35.43 -7.47 39.25
CA GLU A 192 34.82 -8.57 39.99
C GLU A 192 33.35 -8.31 40.36
N SER A 193 32.94 -7.06 40.57
CA SER A 193 31.54 -6.76 40.92
C SER A 193 30.56 -7.14 39.80
N ALA A 194 31.03 -7.23 38.54
CA ALA A 194 30.25 -7.68 37.39
C ALA A 194 29.76 -9.14 37.52
N LEU A 195 30.43 -9.95 38.34
CA LEU A 195 30.08 -11.36 38.54
C LEU A 195 28.71 -11.56 39.20
N GLY A 196 28.14 -10.51 39.80
CA GLY A 196 26.78 -10.49 40.32
C GLY A 196 25.71 -10.61 39.22
N ASN A 197 26.05 -10.37 37.96
CA ASN A 197 25.18 -10.57 36.81
C ASN A 197 25.66 -11.81 36.00
N PRO A 198 24.79 -12.82 35.76
CA PRO A 198 25.16 -14.00 34.98
C PRO A 198 25.52 -13.68 33.52
N ASP A 199 24.94 -12.63 32.94
CA ASP A 199 25.08 -12.26 31.52
C ASP A 199 26.29 -11.36 31.23
N GLN A 200 27.14 -11.12 32.24
CA GLN A 200 28.31 -10.25 32.15
C GLN A 200 29.61 -10.98 32.51
N VAL A 201 30.71 -10.46 31.98
CA VAL A 201 32.08 -10.77 32.37
C VAL A 201 32.74 -9.54 32.98
N GLY A 202 33.64 -9.75 33.93
CA GLY A 202 34.51 -8.71 34.47
C GLY A 202 35.69 -8.47 33.54
N ILE A 203 35.96 -7.21 33.21
CA ILE A 203 37.10 -6.80 32.39
C ILE A 203 37.99 -5.88 33.20
N LEU A 204 39.28 -6.22 33.29
CA LEU A 204 40.34 -5.36 33.79
C LEU A 204 41.19 -4.90 32.61
N PHE A 205 40.97 -3.67 32.15
CA PHE A 205 41.83 -3.03 31.18
C PHE A 205 43.17 -2.64 31.82
N GLN A 206 44.26 -3.03 31.16
CA GLN A 206 45.63 -2.67 31.49
C GLN A 206 46.14 -1.78 30.37
N ILE A 207 46.25 -0.48 30.64
CA ILE A 207 46.55 0.52 29.62
C ILE A 207 48.02 0.90 29.72
N ASN A 208 48.76 0.66 28.65
CA ASN A 208 50.16 1.03 28.49
C ASN A 208 50.24 2.45 27.93
N ILE A 209 50.87 3.36 28.68
CA ILE A 209 51.02 4.76 28.28
C ILE A 209 52.50 5.04 27.99
N ASP A 210 52.74 5.49 26.76
CA ASP A 210 53.99 6.10 26.34
C ASP A 210 53.79 7.62 26.17
N PRO A 211 54.22 8.43 27.16
CA PRO A 211 54.03 9.88 27.14
C PRO A 211 54.73 10.58 25.97
N SER A 212 55.73 9.96 25.34
CA SER A 212 56.51 10.55 24.25
C SER A 212 55.86 10.46 22.87
N THR A 213 54.78 9.69 22.75
CA THR A 213 54.16 9.33 21.46
C THR A 213 52.73 9.83 21.27
N SER A 214 52.13 10.49 22.27
CA SER A 214 50.69 10.78 22.27
C SER A 214 50.37 12.27 22.26
N MET A 215 49.60 12.71 21.24
CA MET A 215 48.85 13.97 21.27
C MET A 215 47.54 13.86 22.08
N THR A 216 47.21 12.69 22.64
CA THR A 216 45.98 12.53 23.41
C THR A 216 46.21 12.99 24.86
N PRO A 217 45.58 14.09 25.29
CA PRO A 217 45.89 14.66 26.58
C PRO A 217 45.28 13.81 27.71
N PHE A 218 46.10 13.56 28.72
CA PHE A 218 45.71 12.96 29.99
C PHE A 218 46.37 13.71 31.14
N ALA A 219 45.73 13.74 32.30
CA ALA A 219 46.21 14.46 33.46
C ALA A 219 46.11 13.61 34.73
N SER A 220 47.09 13.75 35.62
CA SER A 220 46.95 13.28 37.00
C SER A 220 46.05 14.23 37.77
N LEU A 221 45.07 13.70 38.49
CA LEU A 221 44.13 14.53 39.26
C LEU A 221 44.62 14.80 40.70
N ASP A 222 45.80 14.31 41.09
CA ASP A 222 46.29 14.34 42.49
C ASP A 222 46.28 15.75 43.13
N SER A 223 46.62 16.79 42.38
CA SER A 223 46.70 18.18 42.88
C SER A 223 45.41 18.99 42.72
N ASP A 224 44.63 18.68 41.69
CA ASP A 224 43.54 19.54 41.19
C ASP A 224 42.14 18.96 41.45
N SER A 225 42.06 17.70 41.89
CA SER A 225 40.81 17.08 42.31
C SER A 225 40.23 17.73 43.57
N TYR A 226 38.91 17.67 43.69
CA TYR A 226 38.20 17.95 44.94
C TYR A 226 38.68 17.03 46.08
N PHE A 227 39.06 15.80 45.76
CA PHE A 227 39.52 14.81 46.71
C PHE A 227 41.04 14.90 46.89
N LYS A 228 41.49 15.31 48.09
CA LYS A 228 42.91 15.56 48.40
C LYS A 228 43.69 14.34 48.93
N ASP A 229 43.00 13.26 49.29
CA ASP A 229 43.60 12.01 49.80
C ASP A 229 42.89 10.82 49.16
N GLY A 230 43.58 10.07 48.28
CA GLY A 230 42.92 9.01 47.51
C GLY A 230 43.83 8.18 46.60
N GLU A 231 43.17 7.42 45.73
CA GLU A 231 43.78 6.66 44.64
C GLU A 231 44.36 7.61 43.59
N LYS A 232 45.56 7.31 43.06
CA LYS A 232 46.22 8.13 42.04
C LYS A 232 45.51 7.98 40.71
N GLU A 233 44.66 8.96 40.41
CA GLU A 233 43.77 8.95 39.25
C GLU A 233 44.41 9.63 38.05
N ILE A 234 44.38 8.95 36.92
CA ILE A 234 44.74 9.50 35.61
C ILE A 234 43.46 9.64 34.79
N LEU A 235 43.14 10.88 34.42
CA LEU A 235 41.97 11.21 33.61
C LEU A 235 42.40 11.48 32.18
N PHE A 236 41.85 10.70 31.25
CA PHE A 236 41.99 10.97 29.82
C PHE A 236 40.87 11.87 29.33
N SER A 237 41.19 12.73 28.37
CA SER A 237 40.19 13.48 27.63
C SER A 237 39.14 12.56 27.00
N MET A 238 37.95 13.10 26.73
CA MET A 238 36.91 12.41 25.96
C MET A 238 37.42 11.91 24.60
N HIS A 239 36.83 10.81 24.14
CA HIS A 239 37.15 10.14 22.88
C HIS A 239 38.65 9.84 22.76
N THR A 240 39.17 9.12 23.74
CA THR A 240 40.53 8.56 23.68
C THR A 240 40.45 7.18 23.03
N ILE A 241 41.35 6.93 22.08
CA ILE A 241 41.37 5.72 21.27
C ILE A 241 42.57 4.87 21.66
N PHE A 242 42.33 3.56 21.75
CA PHE A 242 43.29 2.56 22.16
C PHE A 242 43.35 1.44 21.12
N ARG A 243 44.52 0.85 20.96
CA ARG A 243 44.73 -0.38 20.22
C ARG A 243 44.48 -1.58 21.14
N ILE A 244 43.64 -2.52 20.72
CA ILE A 244 43.34 -3.74 21.49
C ILE A 244 44.53 -4.70 21.39
N GLY A 245 45.17 -5.00 22.51
CA GLY A 245 46.28 -5.94 22.65
C GLY A 245 45.84 -7.34 23.08
N ASP A 246 46.69 -8.02 23.86
CA ASP A 246 46.41 -9.36 24.38
C ASP A 246 45.24 -9.36 25.39
N ILE A 247 44.48 -10.46 25.40
CA ILE A 247 43.34 -10.69 26.28
C ILE A 247 43.56 -12.02 26.99
N GLU A 248 43.65 -11.98 28.32
CA GLU A 248 44.03 -13.13 29.15
C GLU A 248 43.02 -13.36 30.29
N PRO A 249 42.66 -14.61 30.61
CA PRO A 249 41.79 -14.88 31.75
C PRO A 249 42.55 -14.67 33.06
N ILE A 250 41.96 -13.91 34.00
CA ILE A 250 42.49 -13.77 35.37
C ILE A 250 41.83 -14.81 36.30
N LYS A 251 40.50 -14.94 36.18
CA LYS A 251 39.64 -15.81 37.01
C LYS A 251 38.40 -16.19 36.19
N ASP A 252 37.61 -17.14 36.69
CA ASP A 252 36.32 -17.47 36.06
C ASP A 252 35.47 -16.20 35.83
N ARG A 253 35.12 -15.97 34.55
CA ARG A 253 34.42 -14.79 34.02
C ARG A 253 35.10 -13.43 34.29
N VAL A 254 36.40 -13.38 34.61
CA VAL A 254 37.18 -12.12 34.74
C VAL A 254 38.43 -12.16 33.86
N TRP A 255 38.60 -11.15 33.00
CA TRP A 255 39.64 -11.09 31.97
C TRP A 255 40.49 -9.82 32.06
N ALA A 256 41.80 -9.95 31.84
CA ALA A 256 42.71 -8.84 31.60
C ALA A 256 42.70 -8.50 30.10
N VAL A 257 42.67 -7.22 29.76
CA VAL A 257 42.73 -6.72 28.38
C VAL A 257 43.80 -5.66 28.29
N ASN A 258 44.86 -5.94 27.52
CA ASN A 258 45.93 -4.99 27.29
C ASN A 258 45.47 -3.97 26.25
N LEU A 259 45.62 -2.69 26.57
CA LEU A 259 45.32 -1.57 25.67
C LEU A 259 46.58 -0.73 25.51
N THR A 260 46.84 -0.27 24.28
CA THR A 260 47.93 0.67 24.00
C THR A 260 47.34 1.95 23.46
N LEU A 261 47.73 3.10 24.02
CA LEU A 261 47.28 4.40 23.54
C LEU A 261 47.74 4.63 22.09
N THR A 262 46.85 5.06 21.21
CA THR A 262 47.21 5.34 19.80
C THR A 262 48.03 6.63 19.67
N SER A 263 48.90 6.71 18.65
CA SER A 263 49.70 7.90 18.31
C SER A 263 49.25 8.51 16.99
N ASP A 264 49.74 9.70 16.65
CA ASP A 264 49.43 10.37 15.37
C ASP A 264 49.93 9.60 14.14
N SER A 265 50.87 8.68 14.35
CA SER A 265 51.40 7.81 13.28
C SER A 265 50.46 6.66 12.93
N ASP A 266 49.34 6.51 13.65
CA ASP A 266 48.32 5.50 13.42
C ASP A 266 47.57 5.76 12.10
N GLN A 267 48.04 5.14 11.03
CA GLN A 267 47.51 5.35 9.68
C GLN A 267 46.02 5.02 9.56
N GLU A 268 45.55 4.02 10.30
CA GLU A 268 44.15 3.60 10.28
C GLU A 268 43.25 4.67 10.90
N LEU A 269 43.62 5.18 12.08
CA LEU A 269 42.89 6.26 12.73
C LEU A 269 42.89 7.55 11.90
N ALA A 270 44.01 7.88 11.24
CA ALA A 270 44.10 9.06 10.38
C ALA A 270 43.16 8.97 9.17
N GLN A 271 43.14 7.83 8.48
CA GLN A 271 42.24 7.59 7.34
C GLN A 271 40.77 7.65 7.74
N LEU A 272 40.42 7.05 8.88
CA LEU A 272 39.08 7.11 9.46
C LEU A 272 38.66 8.56 9.70
N THR A 273 39.51 9.33 10.37
CA THR A 273 39.23 10.73 10.70
C THR A 273 39.02 11.59 9.44
N GLU A 274 39.86 11.42 8.41
CA GLU A 274 39.71 12.17 7.16
C GLU A 274 38.44 11.79 6.38
N TYR A 275 38.11 10.50 6.34
CA TYR A 275 36.90 10.01 5.67
C TYR A 275 35.63 10.63 6.26
N PHE A 276 35.49 10.62 7.59
CA PHE A 276 34.28 11.18 8.21
C PHE A 276 34.25 12.72 8.17
N ARG A 277 35.39 13.40 8.19
CA ARG A 277 35.43 14.87 7.99
C ARG A 277 34.91 15.27 6.61
N LYS A 278 35.14 14.47 5.58
CA LYS A 278 34.58 14.71 4.23
C LYS A 278 33.06 14.59 4.19
N ASN A 279 32.46 13.86 5.13
CA ASN A 279 31.02 13.62 5.18
C ASN A 279 30.23 14.64 6.02
N ILE A 280 30.90 15.58 6.70
CA ILE A 280 30.25 16.63 7.51
C ILE A 280 30.52 18.00 6.90
N GLU A 281 29.52 18.52 6.18
CA GLU A 281 29.57 19.86 5.56
C GLU A 281 29.20 20.98 6.56
N GLY A 282 29.89 22.11 6.49
CA GLY A 282 29.55 23.33 7.24
C GLY A 282 30.71 24.31 7.43
N ALA A 283 30.46 25.62 7.26
CA ALA A 283 31.49 26.66 7.37
C ALA A 283 31.97 26.96 8.80
N THR A 284 31.18 26.57 9.82
CA THR A 284 31.55 26.74 11.24
C THR A 284 31.24 25.46 12.02
N SER A 285 31.80 25.34 13.22
CA SER A 285 31.64 24.16 14.07
C SER A 285 30.17 23.88 14.45
N LEU A 286 29.36 24.93 14.63
CA LEU A 286 27.91 24.79 14.85
C LEU A 286 27.17 24.27 13.61
N HIS A 287 27.59 24.64 12.40
CA HIS A 287 27.02 24.07 11.16
C HIS A 287 27.32 22.58 11.06
N ARG A 288 28.57 22.19 11.36
CA ARG A 288 29.01 20.80 11.40
C ARG A 288 28.28 19.99 12.47
N ILE A 289 28.04 20.55 13.66
CA ILE A 289 27.20 19.94 14.72
C ILE A 289 25.74 19.78 14.25
N CYS A 290 25.20 20.76 13.52
CA CYS A 290 23.85 20.67 12.98
C CYS A 290 23.71 19.54 11.95
N SER A 291 24.67 19.41 11.04
CA SER A 291 24.76 18.30 10.09
C SER A 291 24.88 16.95 10.83
N LEU A 292 25.75 16.88 11.85
CA LEU A 292 25.96 15.69 12.67
C LEU A 292 24.69 15.26 13.43
N THR A 293 24.02 16.19 14.12
CA THR A 293 22.78 15.91 14.87
C THR A 293 21.61 15.54 13.96
N THR A 294 21.57 16.06 12.73
CA THR A 294 20.61 15.64 11.71
C THR A 294 20.87 14.20 11.25
N MET A 295 22.13 13.82 11.04
CA MET A 295 22.52 12.44 10.70
C MET A 295 22.21 11.45 11.81
N MET A 296 22.33 11.88 13.08
CA MET A 296 21.97 11.08 14.26
C MET A 296 20.45 10.97 14.49
N ALA A 297 19.63 11.52 13.61
CA ALA A 297 18.16 11.56 13.72
C ALA A 297 17.61 12.30 14.95
N GLU A 298 18.37 13.24 15.50
CA GLU A 298 17.97 14.06 16.66
C GLU A 298 17.38 15.39 16.22
N TRP A 299 16.24 15.30 15.54
CA TRP A 299 15.68 16.42 14.79
C TRP A 299 15.30 17.63 15.66
N GLN A 300 14.88 17.41 16.92
CA GLN A 300 14.60 18.50 17.85
C GLN A 300 15.87 19.30 18.18
N THR A 301 16.97 18.62 18.52
CA THR A 301 18.25 19.27 18.84
C THR A 301 18.80 20.00 17.62
N ALA A 302 18.78 19.35 16.46
CA ALA A 302 19.18 19.97 15.20
C ALA A 302 18.36 21.22 14.87
N GLU A 303 17.03 21.20 15.09
CA GLU A 303 16.14 22.34 14.87
C GLU A 303 16.43 23.51 15.82
N VAL A 304 16.66 23.23 17.10
CA VAL A 304 17.00 24.25 18.10
C VAL A 304 18.31 24.94 17.74
N ILE A 305 19.34 24.17 17.38
CA ILE A 305 20.64 24.70 16.96
C ILE A 305 20.49 25.54 15.69
N ASN A 306 19.77 25.04 14.68
CA ASN A 306 19.53 25.78 13.43
C ASN A 306 18.81 27.11 13.68
N LYS A 307 17.76 27.11 14.53
CA LYS A 307 17.01 28.32 14.87
C LYS A 307 17.85 29.32 15.66
N ALA A 308 18.72 28.84 16.55
CA ALA A 308 19.66 29.70 17.26
C ALA A 308 20.65 30.36 16.28
N LEU A 309 21.24 29.57 15.37
CA LEU A 309 22.12 30.07 14.30
C LEU A 309 21.43 31.09 13.41
N PHE A 310 20.16 30.85 13.07
CA PHE A 310 19.38 31.78 12.25
C PHE A 310 19.21 33.15 12.93
N LYS A 311 19.12 33.21 14.26
CA LYS A 311 19.01 34.47 15.02
C LYS A 311 20.33 35.24 15.09
N THR A 312 21.46 34.54 15.12
CA THR A 312 22.79 35.15 15.26
C THR A 312 23.44 35.48 13.91
N THR A 313 22.92 34.95 12.81
CA THR A 313 23.44 35.18 11.46
C THR A 313 23.05 36.57 10.96
N SER A 314 24.03 37.33 10.46
CA SER A 314 23.78 38.64 9.85
C SER A 314 22.95 38.49 8.57
N ASN A 315 21.95 39.37 8.38
CA ASN A 315 21.07 39.39 7.20
C ASN A 315 21.81 39.53 5.86
N ASN A 316 23.08 39.99 5.88
CA ASN A 316 23.90 40.16 4.68
C ASN A 316 24.66 38.90 4.27
N ASN A 317 24.68 37.84 5.10
CA ASN A 317 25.39 36.59 4.78
C ASN A 317 24.47 35.59 4.08
N LEU A 318 24.25 35.82 2.78
CA LEU A 318 23.28 35.07 1.97
C LEU A 318 23.60 33.57 1.90
N GLU A 319 24.88 33.21 1.88
CA GLU A 319 25.35 31.82 1.81
C GLU A 319 24.96 31.05 3.07
N GLN A 320 25.23 31.62 4.26
CA GLN A 320 24.83 31.02 5.54
C GLN A 320 23.32 30.92 5.67
N ILE A 321 22.58 31.97 5.29
CA ILE A 321 21.11 31.94 5.32
C ILE A 321 20.56 30.85 4.38
N THR A 322 21.18 30.65 3.22
CA THR A 322 20.81 29.59 2.26
C THR A 322 21.06 28.20 2.86
N PHE A 323 22.20 27.98 3.50
CA PHE A 323 22.53 26.73 4.18
C PHE A 323 21.54 26.42 5.32
N LEU A 324 21.26 27.38 6.20
CA LEU A 324 20.34 27.20 7.32
C LEU A 324 18.91 26.91 6.86
N ASN A 325 18.42 27.61 5.83
CA ASN A 325 17.11 27.31 5.23
C ASN A 325 17.08 25.91 4.62
N THR A 326 18.16 25.46 3.96
CA THR A 326 18.25 24.11 3.40
C THR A 326 18.11 23.06 4.50
N ASN A 327 18.83 23.23 5.61
CA ASN A 327 18.78 22.29 6.73
C ASN A 327 17.43 22.31 7.45
N LEU A 328 16.83 23.49 7.68
CA LEU A 328 15.47 23.58 8.23
C LEU A 328 14.44 22.92 7.31
N GLY A 329 14.61 23.05 6.00
CA GLY A 329 13.82 22.33 5.00
C GLY A 329 13.93 20.82 5.18
N GLN A 330 15.15 20.29 5.29
CA GLN A 330 15.41 18.87 5.47
C GLN A 330 14.89 18.33 6.81
N ILE A 331 15.11 19.05 7.91
CA ILE A 331 14.61 18.67 9.25
C ILE A 331 13.09 18.59 9.25
N ASN A 332 12.40 19.57 8.66
CA ASN A 332 10.94 19.54 8.56
C ASN A 332 10.44 18.43 7.63
N PHE A 333 11.19 18.11 6.57
CA PHE A 333 10.89 16.96 5.71
C PHE A 333 10.93 15.65 6.52
N LEU A 334 12.00 15.43 7.28
CA LEU A 334 12.18 14.23 8.12
C LEU A 334 11.11 14.10 9.22
N LYS A 335 10.65 15.22 9.79
CA LYS A 335 9.55 15.24 10.76
C LYS A 335 8.17 14.98 10.15
N GLY A 336 8.05 14.96 8.81
CA GLY A 336 6.77 14.87 8.09
C GLY A 336 6.03 16.20 7.93
N ASN A 337 6.63 17.34 8.31
CA ASN A 337 6.07 18.68 8.15
C ASN A 337 6.33 19.24 6.74
N TYR A 338 5.77 18.57 5.72
CA TYR A 338 6.05 18.87 4.31
C TYR A 338 5.75 20.32 3.87
N PRO A 339 4.66 20.98 4.29
CA PRO A 339 4.40 22.38 3.89
C PRO A 339 5.47 23.36 4.39
N THR A 340 5.94 23.17 5.63
CA THR A 340 7.01 23.98 6.21
C THR A 340 8.34 23.70 5.52
N SER A 341 8.64 22.43 5.25
CA SER A 341 9.81 22.03 4.47
C SER A 341 9.83 22.69 3.09
N LEU A 342 8.71 22.65 2.37
CA LEU A 342 8.57 23.28 1.05
C LEU A 342 8.87 24.77 1.11
N SER A 343 8.30 25.50 2.09
CA SER A 343 8.54 26.93 2.26
C SER A 343 10.02 27.27 2.45
N TYR A 344 10.75 26.46 3.23
CA TYR A 344 12.19 26.66 3.43
C TYR A 344 13.01 26.36 2.17
N HIS A 345 12.67 25.32 1.41
CA HIS A 345 13.34 25.02 0.15
C HIS A 345 13.00 26.04 -0.96
N GLU A 346 11.79 26.58 -1.01
CA GLU A 346 11.42 27.66 -1.93
C GLU A 346 12.18 28.96 -1.62
N LYS A 347 12.34 29.32 -0.33
CA LYS A 347 13.21 30.43 0.08
C LYS A 347 14.65 30.19 -0.34
N THR A 348 15.17 28.98 -0.12
CA THR A 348 16.52 28.58 -0.55
C THR A 348 16.69 28.76 -2.06
N LEU A 349 15.70 28.30 -2.85
CA LEU A 349 15.72 28.43 -4.31
C LEU A 349 15.75 29.89 -4.75
N GLN A 350 14.91 30.74 -4.14
CA GLN A 350 14.86 32.17 -4.46
C GLN A 350 16.20 32.85 -4.19
N LEU A 351 16.83 32.58 -3.03
CA LEU A 351 18.14 33.14 -2.69
C LEU A 351 19.23 32.68 -3.67
N GLN A 352 19.25 31.39 -4.02
CA GLN A 352 20.19 30.84 -4.98
C GLN A 352 19.99 31.43 -6.38
N GLN A 353 18.75 31.61 -6.84
CA GLN A 353 18.47 32.21 -8.15
C GLN A 353 18.93 33.67 -8.26
N THR A 354 18.96 34.41 -7.15
CA THR A 354 19.46 35.79 -7.13
C THR A 354 21.00 35.89 -7.10
N SER A 355 21.69 34.83 -6.68
CA SER A 355 23.14 34.86 -6.41
C SER A 355 23.99 33.95 -7.29
N LEU A 356 23.39 32.93 -7.92
CA LEU A 356 24.07 31.90 -8.70
C LEU A 356 23.61 31.92 -10.16
N PRO A 357 24.47 31.51 -11.12
CA PRO A 357 24.06 31.33 -12.51
C PRO A 357 23.01 30.23 -12.66
N SER A 358 22.20 30.29 -13.71
CA SER A 358 21.05 29.40 -13.93
C SER A 358 21.41 27.92 -14.06
N ASN A 359 22.65 27.59 -14.41
CA ASN A 359 23.16 26.22 -14.51
C ASN A 359 23.95 25.76 -13.28
N HIS A 360 23.89 26.47 -12.15
CA HIS A 360 24.67 26.10 -10.97
C HIS A 360 24.17 24.78 -10.33
N PRO A 361 25.03 23.80 -10.00
CA PRO A 361 24.63 22.51 -9.41
C PRO A 361 23.80 22.60 -8.12
N SER A 362 24.01 23.65 -7.30
CA SER A 362 23.21 23.89 -6.09
C SER A 362 21.72 24.13 -6.40
N LEU A 363 21.40 24.76 -7.54
CA LEU A 363 20.00 24.93 -7.97
C LEU A 363 19.35 23.57 -8.24
N ALA A 364 20.06 22.66 -8.90
CA ALA A 364 19.57 21.30 -9.13
C ALA A 364 19.32 20.54 -7.83
N THR A 365 20.21 20.69 -6.85
CA THR A 365 20.04 20.08 -5.52
C THR A 365 18.77 20.60 -4.83
N THR A 366 18.53 21.91 -4.88
CA THR A 366 17.32 22.50 -4.30
C THR A 366 16.06 22.06 -5.06
N TYR A 367 16.09 21.98 -6.38
CA TYR A 367 14.97 21.44 -7.16
C TYR A 367 14.69 19.97 -6.84
N ASN A 368 15.72 19.14 -6.63
CA ASN A 368 15.57 17.75 -6.18
C ASN A 368 14.91 17.66 -4.79
N ASN A 369 15.28 18.55 -3.87
CA ASN A 369 14.67 18.59 -2.54
C ASN A 369 13.20 19.02 -2.61
N ILE A 370 12.88 20.08 -3.36
CA ILE A 370 11.49 20.52 -3.62
C ILE A 370 10.68 19.39 -4.27
N ALA A 371 11.26 18.68 -5.24
CA ALA A 371 10.62 17.56 -5.89
C ALA A 371 10.30 16.42 -4.91
N SER A 372 11.24 16.12 -3.99
CA SER A 372 11.07 15.09 -2.97
C SER A 372 9.99 15.46 -1.94
N VAL A 373 9.86 16.75 -1.60
CA VAL A 373 8.76 17.27 -0.78
C VAL A 373 7.43 17.12 -1.50
N HIS A 374 7.32 17.56 -2.76
CA HIS A 374 6.09 17.39 -3.55
C HIS A 374 5.71 15.91 -3.72
N PHE A 375 6.69 15.04 -3.94
CA PHE A 375 6.51 13.60 -4.02
C PHE A 375 5.91 13.05 -2.73
N SER A 376 6.45 13.44 -1.57
CA SER A 376 5.98 13.02 -0.25
C SER A 376 4.61 13.61 0.13
N MET A 377 4.22 14.72 -0.51
CA MET A 377 2.86 15.28 -0.43
C MET A 377 1.86 14.62 -1.40
N GLY A 378 2.29 13.68 -2.24
CA GLY A 378 1.46 13.04 -3.27
C GLY A 378 1.21 13.91 -4.51
N GLN A 379 1.96 15.01 -4.69
CA GLN A 379 1.83 15.95 -5.81
C GLN A 379 2.78 15.58 -6.95
N TYR A 380 2.59 14.40 -7.55
CA TYR A 380 3.57 13.82 -8.47
C TYR A 380 3.82 14.64 -9.74
N SER A 381 2.81 15.36 -10.25
CA SER A 381 2.98 16.25 -11.42
C SER A 381 3.96 17.40 -11.14
N LYS A 382 3.89 18.02 -9.96
CA LYS A 382 4.82 19.05 -9.52
C LYS A 382 6.20 18.47 -9.23
N ALA A 383 6.26 17.31 -8.56
CA ALA A 383 7.52 16.60 -8.31
C ALA A 383 8.26 16.31 -9.62
N ARG A 384 7.54 15.80 -10.63
CA ARG A 384 8.09 15.53 -11.95
C ARG A 384 8.70 16.76 -12.60
N SER A 385 7.99 17.89 -12.63
CA SER A 385 8.51 19.13 -13.22
C SER A 385 9.80 19.59 -12.53
N SER A 386 9.87 19.49 -11.20
CA SER A 386 11.06 19.87 -10.44
C SER A 386 12.23 18.90 -10.65
N TYR A 387 11.98 17.58 -10.70
CA TYR A 387 13.03 16.60 -11.03
C TYR A 387 13.56 16.76 -12.46
N GLU A 388 12.68 17.04 -13.44
CA GLU A 388 13.08 17.28 -14.84
C GLU A 388 13.97 18.54 -14.94
N LYS A 389 13.64 19.61 -14.23
CA LYS A 389 14.49 20.82 -14.14
C LYS A 389 15.84 20.54 -13.47
N ALA A 390 15.85 19.78 -12.37
CA ALA A 390 17.09 19.40 -11.71
C ALA A 390 18.00 18.59 -12.66
N LEU A 391 17.41 17.65 -13.41
CA LEU A 391 18.13 16.85 -14.39
C LEU A 391 18.69 17.70 -15.54
N GLU A 392 17.92 18.64 -16.07
CA GLU A 392 18.37 19.57 -17.13
C GLU A 392 19.57 20.42 -16.69
N ILE A 393 19.51 20.97 -15.48
CA ILE A 393 20.62 21.74 -14.90
C ILE A 393 21.86 20.85 -14.72
N GLN A 394 21.70 19.64 -14.20
CA GLN A 394 22.83 18.73 -13.99
C GLN A 394 23.44 18.26 -15.31
N GLN A 395 22.63 17.93 -16.33
CA GLN A 395 23.12 17.51 -17.64
C GLN A 395 23.88 18.62 -18.38
N SER A 396 23.52 19.89 -18.15
CA SER A 396 24.21 21.04 -18.75
C SER A 396 25.46 21.49 -17.99
N SER A 397 25.58 21.15 -16.70
CA SER A 397 26.66 21.64 -15.82
C SER A 397 27.67 20.58 -15.39
N LEU A 398 27.32 19.30 -15.44
CA LEU A 398 28.13 18.21 -14.93
C LEU A 398 28.52 17.22 -16.05
N PRO A 399 29.67 16.53 -15.93
CA PRO A 399 30.02 15.42 -16.81
C PRO A 399 28.95 14.32 -16.80
N TYR A 400 28.81 13.62 -17.93
CA TYR A 400 27.80 12.57 -18.12
C TYR A 400 27.86 11.44 -17.07
N ASN A 401 29.03 11.17 -16.49
CA ASN A 401 29.26 10.14 -15.47
C ASN A 401 29.25 10.68 -14.02
N HIS A 402 28.78 11.90 -13.79
CA HIS A 402 28.81 12.49 -12.45
C HIS A 402 27.80 11.81 -11.49
N PRO A 403 28.19 11.44 -10.25
CA PRO A 403 27.33 10.74 -9.30
C PRO A 403 25.99 11.44 -8.98
N SER A 404 25.94 12.77 -9.03
CA SER A 404 24.69 13.52 -8.83
C SER A 404 23.59 13.16 -9.84
N LEU A 405 23.95 12.81 -11.09
CA LEU A 405 22.98 12.37 -12.10
C LEU A 405 22.33 11.04 -11.70
N THR A 406 23.09 10.13 -11.10
CA THR A 406 22.59 8.85 -10.57
C THR A 406 21.49 9.06 -9.54
N SER A 407 21.69 9.99 -8.59
CA SER A 407 20.70 10.30 -7.55
C SER A 407 19.40 10.85 -8.14
N THR A 408 19.48 11.75 -9.11
CA THR A 408 18.32 12.33 -9.79
C THR A 408 17.57 11.29 -10.62
N TYR A 409 18.28 10.45 -11.39
CA TYR A 409 17.65 9.34 -12.12
C TYR A 409 16.97 8.34 -11.19
N SER A 410 17.58 8.02 -10.04
CA SER A 410 16.98 7.13 -9.05
C SER A 410 15.69 7.71 -8.46
N ASN A 411 15.66 9.01 -8.17
CA ASN A 411 14.48 9.71 -7.68
C ASN A 411 13.37 9.80 -8.75
N ILE A 412 13.73 10.07 -10.01
CA ILE A 412 12.80 10.01 -11.15
C ILE A 412 12.23 8.60 -11.31
N GLY A 413 13.07 7.57 -11.17
CA GLY A 413 12.64 6.17 -11.18
C GLY A 413 11.61 5.88 -10.08
N LEU A 414 11.88 6.34 -8.85
CA LEU A 414 10.96 6.20 -7.72
C LEU A 414 9.63 6.92 -7.96
N MET A 415 9.69 8.12 -8.55
CA MET A 415 8.52 8.92 -8.92
C MET A 415 7.66 8.21 -9.96
N HIS A 416 8.26 7.70 -11.04
CA HIS A 416 7.55 6.89 -12.04
C HIS A 416 6.96 5.61 -11.46
N LYS A 417 7.66 4.94 -10.54
CA LYS A 417 7.12 3.78 -9.80
C LYS A 417 5.83 4.15 -9.06
N SER A 418 5.85 5.25 -8.29
CA SER A 418 4.66 5.70 -7.55
C SER A 418 3.51 6.17 -8.45
N MET A 419 3.79 6.53 -9.70
CA MET A 419 2.76 6.82 -10.72
C MET A 419 2.29 5.58 -11.51
N GLY A 420 2.80 4.39 -11.18
CA GLY A 420 2.46 3.13 -11.87
C GLY A 420 3.10 2.98 -13.26
N GLU A 421 4.07 3.83 -13.60
CA GLU A 421 4.74 3.85 -14.90
C GLU A 421 6.02 2.99 -14.89
N TYR A 422 5.88 1.69 -14.60
CA TYR A 422 6.99 0.79 -14.28
C TYR A 422 8.07 0.69 -15.37
N SER A 423 7.70 0.73 -16.65
CA SER A 423 8.69 0.71 -17.75
C SER A 423 9.56 1.98 -17.79
N LYS A 424 8.97 3.15 -17.50
CA LYS A 424 9.74 4.41 -17.42
C LYS A 424 10.63 4.42 -16.18
N ALA A 425 10.13 3.91 -15.06
CA ALA A 425 10.92 3.74 -13.84
C ALA A 425 12.14 2.85 -14.08
N THR A 426 11.95 1.71 -14.76
CA THR A 426 13.03 0.79 -15.16
C THR A 426 14.09 1.51 -16.00
N SER A 427 13.68 2.24 -17.04
CA SER A 427 14.62 2.99 -17.88
C SER A 427 15.44 4.04 -17.11
N SER A 428 14.84 4.72 -16.13
CA SER A 428 15.55 5.67 -15.27
C SER A 428 16.55 4.96 -14.36
N TYR A 429 16.20 3.83 -13.75
CA TYR A 429 17.13 3.05 -12.94
C TYR A 429 18.25 2.42 -13.77
N GLU A 430 17.99 2.00 -15.00
CA GLU A 430 19.02 1.50 -15.93
C GLU A 430 20.04 2.59 -16.28
N LYS A 431 19.59 3.84 -16.50
CA LYS A 431 20.51 4.98 -16.69
C LYS A 431 21.36 5.25 -15.45
N ALA A 432 20.76 5.20 -14.25
CA ALA A 432 21.50 5.31 -13.00
C ALA A 432 22.55 4.19 -12.86
N LEU A 433 22.17 2.95 -13.20
CA LEU A 433 23.06 1.80 -13.18
C LEU A 433 24.23 1.96 -14.16
N GLU A 434 23.99 2.43 -15.38
CA GLU A 434 25.04 2.65 -16.39
C GLU A 434 26.10 3.65 -15.89
N ILE A 435 25.65 4.75 -15.27
CA ILE A 435 26.55 5.76 -14.69
C ILE A 435 27.36 5.16 -13.53
N GLN A 436 26.72 4.42 -12.64
CA GLN A 436 27.38 3.76 -11.51
C GLN A 436 28.41 2.71 -11.97
N GLN A 437 28.08 1.89 -12.96
CA GLN A 437 29.01 0.87 -13.48
C GLN A 437 30.27 1.48 -14.12
N LYS A 438 30.19 2.70 -14.66
CA LYS A 438 31.34 3.43 -15.22
C LYS A 438 32.17 4.15 -14.16
N SER A 439 31.59 4.47 -13.00
CA SER A 439 32.21 5.32 -11.97
C SER A 439 32.61 4.57 -10.69
N LEU A 440 32.03 3.39 -10.43
CA LEU A 440 32.20 2.63 -9.20
C LEU A 440 32.78 1.24 -9.47
N PRO A 441 33.53 0.65 -8.51
CA PRO A 441 33.95 -0.75 -8.56
C PRO A 441 32.75 -1.72 -8.67
N SER A 442 32.97 -2.87 -9.32
CA SER A 442 31.91 -3.87 -9.56
C SER A 442 31.21 -4.43 -8.31
N ASN A 443 31.85 -4.34 -7.14
CA ASN A 443 31.33 -4.79 -5.86
C ASN A 443 30.83 -3.63 -4.97
N HIS A 444 30.64 -2.43 -5.51
CA HIS A 444 30.18 -1.29 -4.72
C HIS A 444 28.71 -1.45 -4.26
N PRO A 445 28.37 -1.20 -2.97
CA PRO A 445 27.01 -1.37 -2.45
C PRO A 445 25.90 -0.61 -3.21
N ASP A 446 26.20 0.59 -3.73
CA ASP A 446 25.25 1.37 -4.53
C ASP A 446 24.72 0.63 -5.77
N LEU A 447 25.54 -0.24 -6.39
CA LEU A 447 25.11 -1.08 -7.50
C LEU A 447 24.04 -2.08 -7.05
N ALA A 448 24.19 -2.66 -5.86
CA ALA A 448 23.21 -3.59 -5.31
C ALA A 448 21.87 -2.90 -5.02
N SER A 449 21.89 -1.66 -4.54
CA SER A 449 20.68 -0.85 -4.33
C SER A 449 19.93 -0.61 -5.66
N THR A 450 20.65 -0.23 -6.72
CA THR A 450 20.06 -0.01 -8.04
C THR A 450 19.53 -1.31 -8.66
N TYR A 451 20.26 -2.42 -8.56
CA TYR A 451 19.77 -3.73 -8.98
C TYR A 451 18.49 -4.13 -8.23
N THR A 452 18.42 -3.87 -6.93
CA THR A 452 17.22 -4.11 -6.13
C THR A 452 16.04 -3.29 -6.64
N ASN A 453 16.23 -2.01 -6.94
CA ASN A 453 15.18 -1.15 -7.48
C ASN A 453 14.67 -1.63 -8.85
N ILE A 454 15.57 -2.06 -9.74
CA ILE A 454 15.20 -2.67 -11.03
C ILE A 454 14.42 -3.98 -10.81
N GLY A 455 14.87 -4.83 -9.87
CA GLY A 455 14.17 -6.05 -9.48
C GLY A 455 12.74 -5.78 -9.00
N VAL A 456 12.53 -4.71 -8.22
CA VAL A 456 11.19 -4.28 -7.77
C VAL A 456 10.30 -3.91 -8.97
N MET A 457 10.84 -3.27 -10.01
CA MET A 457 10.05 -2.93 -11.21
C MET A 457 9.60 -4.19 -11.93
N HIS A 458 10.51 -5.15 -12.14
CA HIS A 458 10.17 -6.44 -12.75
C HIS A 458 9.14 -7.21 -11.93
N LYS A 459 9.19 -7.14 -10.59
CA LYS A 459 8.15 -7.72 -9.72
C LYS A 459 6.78 -7.10 -9.99
N PHE A 460 6.68 -5.77 -10.06
CA PHE A 460 5.42 -5.09 -10.36
C PHE A 460 4.91 -5.32 -11.79
N MET A 461 5.81 -5.65 -12.72
CA MET A 461 5.46 -6.07 -14.08
C MET A 461 5.14 -7.57 -14.19
N GLY A 462 5.13 -8.33 -13.08
CA GLY A 462 4.84 -9.77 -13.07
C GLY A 462 5.97 -10.65 -13.63
N GLU A 463 7.14 -10.09 -13.91
CA GLU A 463 8.30 -10.79 -14.45
C GLU A 463 9.18 -11.36 -13.33
N TYR A 464 8.60 -12.24 -12.50
CA TYR A 464 9.21 -12.69 -11.24
C TYR A 464 10.60 -13.33 -11.40
N SER A 465 10.85 -14.12 -12.46
CA SER A 465 12.16 -14.71 -12.72
C SER A 465 13.25 -13.66 -12.99
N LYS A 466 12.92 -12.58 -13.71
CA LYS A 466 13.86 -11.46 -13.93
C LYS A 466 14.09 -10.71 -12.62
N ALA A 467 13.04 -10.48 -11.83
CA ALA A 467 13.15 -9.84 -10.53
C ALA A 467 14.11 -10.61 -9.61
N LEU A 468 13.94 -11.93 -9.49
CA LEU A 468 14.83 -12.81 -8.73
C LEU A 468 16.28 -12.72 -9.23
N SER A 469 16.52 -12.75 -10.55
CA SER A 469 17.88 -12.62 -11.09
C SER A 469 18.56 -11.31 -10.68
N TYR A 470 17.81 -10.20 -10.67
CA TYR A 470 18.35 -8.91 -10.23
C TYR A 470 18.62 -8.88 -8.72
N TYR A 471 17.72 -9.45 -7.91
CA TYR A 471 17.92 -9.55 -6.47
C TYR A 471 19.10 -10.47 -6.11
N GLU A 472 19.30 -11.56 -6.83
CA GLU A 472 20.45 -12.46 -6.66
C GLU A 472 21.76 -11.74 -6.96
N LYS A 473 21.81 -10.92 -8.02
CA LYS A 473 22.98 -10.07 -8.31
C LYS A 473 23.24 -9.04 -7.21
N ALA A 474 22.19 -8.40 -6.70
CA ALA A 474 22.31 -7.48 -5.57
C ALA A 474 22.84 -8.20 -4.32
N LEU A 475 22.31 -9.39 -4.03
CA LEU A 475 22.73 -10.22 -2.92
C LEU A 475 24.19 -10.66 -3.06
N GLU A 476 24.64 -11.06 -4.26
CA GLU A 476 26.03 -11.45 -4.52
C GLU A 476 27.00 -10.28 -4.26
N ILE A 477 26.66 -9.08 -4.75
CA ILE A 477 27.45 -7.86 -4.50
C ILE A 477 27.53 -7.58 -3.00
N GLN A 478 26.39 -7.62 -2.30
CA GLN A 478 26.32 -7.38 -0.86
C GLN A 478 27.08 -8.44 -0.06
N GLN A 479 26.98 -9.72 -0.40
CA GLN A 479 27.72 -10.78 0.28
C GLN A 479 29.24 -10.66 0.12
N LYS A 480 29.71 -10.08 -0.99
CA LYS A 480 31.14 -9.80 -1.23
C LYS A 480 31.63 -8.50 -0.59
N SER A 481 30.74 -7.55 -0.33
CA SER A 481 31.09 -6.19 0.11
C SER A 481 30.66 -5.86 1.54
N LEU A 482 29.83 -6.69 2.17
CA LEU A 482 29.24 -6.45 3.48
C LEU A 482 29.40 -7.67 4.40
N PRO A 483 29.57 -7.47 5.72
CA PRO A 483 29.57 -8.55 6.71
C PRO A 483 28.28 -9.35 6.69
N SER A 484 28.35 -10.63 7.07
CA SER A 484 27.20 -11.56 7.05
C SER A 484 25.98 -11.10 7.89
N ASN A 485 26.17 -10.18 8.83
CA ASN A 485 25.15 -9.60 9.70
C ASN A 485 24.79 -8.14 9.34
N HIS A 486 25.11 -7.67 8.14
CA HIS A 486 24.78 -6.30 7.74
C HIS A 486 23.25 -6.14 7.47
N PRO A 487 22.60 -5.06 7.95
CA PRO A 487 21.16 -4.82 7.75
C PRO A 487 20.67 -4.83 6.30
N ASP A 488 21.53 -4.48 5.33
CA ASP A 488 21.18 -4.48 3.91
C ASP A 488 20.99 -5.89 3.34
N LEU A 489 21.72 -6.88 3.84
CA LEU A 489 21.49 -8.29 3.47
C LEU A 489 20.07 -8.70 3.89
N ALA A 490 19.64 -8.30 5.09
CA ALA A 490 18.28 -8.52 5.56
C ALA A 490 17.23 -7.83 4.66
N THR A 491 17.53 -6.63 4.15
CA THR A 491 16.67 -5.95 3.17
C THR A 491 16.51 -6.78 1.90
N THR A 492 17.62 -7.28 1.35
CA THR A 492 17.60 -8.07 0.11
C THR A 492 16.89 -9.41 0.31
N TYR A 493 17.15 -10.12 1.41
CA TYR A 493 16.40 -11.34 1.76
C TYR A 493 14.90 -11.08 1.84
N ASN A 494 14.46 -9.97 2.46
CA ASN A 494 13.05 -9.59 2.51
C ASN A 494 12.46 -9.38 1.10
N THR A 495 13.21 -8.75 0.19
CA THR A 495 12.74 -8.49 -1.19
C THR A 495 12.61 -9.76 -2.03
N ILE A 496 13.61 -10.65 -1.99
CA ILE A 496 13.58 -11.98 -2.62
C ILE A 496 12.39 -12.76 -2.10
N THR A 497 12.19 -12.70 -0.79
CA THR A 497 11.13 -13.43 -0.14
C THR A 497 9.75 -12.96 -0.58
N SER A 498 9.52 -11.65 -0.66
CA SER A 498 8.26 -11.08 -1.14
C SER A 498 7.91 -11.55 -2.56
N VAL A 499 8.92 -11.82 -3.42
CA VAL A 499 8.66 -12.42 -4.74
C VAL A 499 8.17 -13.85 -4.62
N HIS A 500 8.84 -14.69 -3.81
CA HIS A 500 8.41 -16.08 -3.59
C HIS A 500 7.01 -16.16 -2.98
N GLU A 501 6.66 -15.25 -2.06
CA GLU A 501 5.30 -15.11 -1.52
C GLU A 501 4.30 -14.81 -2.64
N THR A 502 4.62 -13.84 -3.52
CA THR A 502 3.75 -13.49 -4.65
C THR A 502 3.56 -14.67 -5.62
N MET A 503 4.54 -15.57 -5.69
CA MET A 503 4.46 -16.81 -6.48
C MET A 503 3.72 -17.96 -5.75
N GLY A 504 3.31 -17.78 -4.50
CA GLY A 504 2.66 -18.83 -3.69
C GLY A 504 3.62 -19.87 -3.10
N GLU A 505 4.93 -19.63 -3.14
CA GLU A 505 5.94 -20.52 -2.58
C GLU A 505 6.23 -20.15 -1.12
N TYR A 506 5.41 -20.57 -0.15
CA TYR A 506 5.48 -20.08 1.25
C TYR A 506 6.61 -20.66 2.13
N ALA A 507 7.17 -21.83 1.80
CA ALA A 507 8.16 -22.51 2.65
C ALA A 507 9.56 -21.84 2.64
N LYS A 508 10.03 -21.37 1.48
CA LYS A 508 11.32 -20.65 1.36
C LYS A 508 11.28 -19.28 2.06
N PRO A 509 10.19 -18.49 1.93
CA PRO A 509 10.00 -17.23 2.62
C PRO A 509 10.24 -17.20 4.12
N GLN A 510 9.70 -18.18 4.83
CA GLN A 510 9.79 -18.19 6.28
C GLN A 510 11.26 -18.20 6.75
N THR A 511 12.08 -19.07 6.15
CA THR A 511 13.51 -19.18 6.51
C THR A 511 14.32 -17.93 6.17
N ALA A 512 13.98 -17.22 5.11
CA ALA A 512 14.68 -16.01 4.68
C ALA A 512 14.26 -14.78 5.52
N TYR A 513 12.99 -14.66 5.88
CA TYR A 513 12.51 -13.64 6.82
C TYR A 513 13.07 -13.84 8.24
N GLU A 514 13.16 -15.09 8.72
CA GLU A 514 13.78 -15.40 10.02
C GLU A 514 15.27 -15.02 10.03
N LYS A 515 15.99 -15.30 8.94
CA LYS A 515 17.38 -14.82 8.77
C LYS A 515 17.48 -13.29 8.76
N ALA A 516 16.60 -12.61 8.03
CA ALA A 516 16.58 -11.15 8.00
C ALA A 516 16.28 -10.54 9.37
N ARG A 517 15.39 -11.18 10.15
CA ARG A 517 15.11 -10.83 11.55
C ARG A 517 16.34 -11.01 12.43
N GLU A 518 16.96 -12.18 12.42
CA GLU A 518 18.14 -12.45 13.24
C GLU A 518 19.28 -11.47 12.96
N ILE A 519 19.51 -11.15 11.68
CA ILE A 519 20.52 -10.17 11.27
C ILE A 519 20.22 -8.80 11.90
N ARG A 520 18.97 -8.34 11.82
CA ARG A 520 18.57 -7.01 12.33
C ARG A 520 18.48 -6.94 13.85
N GLU A 521 18.02 -8.00 14.51
CA GLU A 521 18.01 -8.12 15.98
C GLU A 521 19.43 -8.09 16.57
N LYS A 522 20.42 -8.66 15.85
CA LYS A 522 21.83 -8.65 16.27
C LYS A 522 22.56 -7.35 15.97
N SER A 523 22.13 -6.60 14.96
CA SER A 523 22.87 -5.42 14.45
C SER A 523 22.27 -4.07 14.87
N LEU A 524 21.01 -4.01 15.27
CA LEU A 524 20.30 -2.76 15.55
C LEU A 524 19.74 -2.71 16.98
N PRO A 525 19.64 -1.52 17.60
CA PRO A 525 18.92 -1.33 18.85
C PRO A 525 17.45 -1.78 18.74
N SER A 526 16.87 -2.22 19.86
CA SER A 526 15.51 -2.77 19.91
C SER A 526 14.41 -1.80 19.47
N ASN A 527 14.66 -0.49 19.52
CA ASN A 527 13.74 0.58 19.13
C ASN A 527 14.03 1.14 17.71
N HIS A 528 14.92 0.52 16.94
CA HIS A 528 15.29 1.02 15.63
C HIS A 528 14.18 0.80 14.59
N LEU A 529 13.84 1.83 13.80
CA LEU A 529 12.73 1.78 12.84
C LEU A 529 12.87 0.70 11.76
N SER A 530 14.09 0.40 11.31
CA SER A 530 14.34 -0.72 10.38
C SER A 530 13.93 -2.08 10.95
N LEU A 531 13.96 -2.26 12.28
CA LEU A 531 13.47 -3.47 12.93
C LEU A 531 11.93 -3.56 12.83
N ALA A 532 11.24 -2.44 13.06
CA ALA A 532 9.79 -2.34 12.88
C ALA A 532 9.36 -2.72 11.45
N ASN A 533 10.07 -2.23 10.42
CA ASN A 533 9.80 -2.61 9.03
C ASN A 533 9.96 -4.12 8.78
N THR A 534 10.89 -4.78 9.48
CA THR A 534 11.07 -6.23 9.41
C THR A 534 9.87 -6.95 9.99
N TYR A 535 9.45 -6.58 11.19
CA TYR A 535 8.30 -7.19 11.85
C TYR A 535 7.02 -6.98 11.03
N ASN A 536 6.82 -5.80 10.44
CA ASN A 536 5.68 -5.56 9.57
C ASN A 536 5.63 -6.52 8.37
N ASN A 537 6.77 -6.77 7.71
CA ASN A 537 6.83 -7.69 6.57
C ASN A 537 6.63 -9.15 6.99
N ILE A 538 7.18 -9.55 8.14
CA ILE A 538 6.95 -10.88 8.71
C ILE A 538 5.47 -11.06 9.06
N GLY A 539 4.84 -10.04 9.64
CA GLY A 539 3.41 -10.03 9.94
C GLY A 539 2.55 -10.24 8.69
N MET A 540 2.93 -9.59 7.58
CA MET A 540 2.24 -9.73 6.29
C MET A 540 2.29 -11.17 5.75
N VAL A 541 3.43 -11.84 5.87
CA VAL A 541 3.55 -13.25 5.43
C VAL A 541 2.73 -14.20 6.28
N HIS A 542 2.74 -14.01 7.60
CA HIS A 542 1.88 -14.80 8.48
C HIS A 542 0.41 -14.55 8.17
N LEU A 543 0.02 -13.32 7.81
CA LEU A 543 -1.34 -13.01 7.37
C LEU A 543 -1.68 -13.76 6.06
N SER A 544 -0.78 -13.73 5.06
CA SER A 544 -0.93 -14.47 3.79
C SER A 544 -1.02 -15.99 3.98
N MET A 545 -0.37 -16.53 5.01
CA MET A 545 -0.45 -17.96 5.39
C MET A 545 -1.71 -18.30 6.21
N GLY A 546 -2.52 -17.31 6.61
CA GLY A 546 -3.67 -17.51 7.51
C GLY A 546 -3.30 -17.64 9.00
N GLU A 547 -2.04 -17.39 9.38
CA GLU A 547 -1.56 -17.41 10.76
C GLU A 547 -1.82 -16.07 11.47
N HIS A 548 -3.10 -15.70 11.59
CA HIS A 548 -3.54 -14.38 12.04
C HIS A 548 -2.98 -13.93 13.41
N SER A 549 -2.84 -14.86 14.37
CA SER A 549 -2.32 -14.54 15.71
C SER A 549 -0.85 -14.13 15.71
N LYS A 550 -0.02 -14.81 14.90
CA LYS A 550 1.39 -14.43 14.73
C LYS A 550 1.50 -13.10 13.99
N ALA A 551 0.69 -12.91 12.95
CA ALA A 551 0.64 -11.65 12.20
C ALA A 551 0.36 -10.47 13.12
N LEU A 552 -0.68 -10.59 13.97
CA LEU A 552 -1.06 -9.56 14.93
C LEU A 552 0.10 -9.24 15.90
N SER A 553 0.74 -10.27 16.48
CA SER A 553 1.87 -10.07 17.40
C SER A 553 3.04 -9.29 16.77
N TYR A 554 3.35 -9.54 15.50
CA TYR A 554 4.41 -8.81 14.80
C TYR A 554 4.01 -7.36 14.47
N TYR A 555 2.76 -7.12 14.10
CA TYR A 555 2.26 -5.76 13.87
C TYR A 555 2.18 -4.94 15.16
N GLU A 556 1.83 -5.55 16.29
CA GLU A 556 1.86 -4.89 17.60
C GLU A 556 3.28 -4.47 17.99
N LYS A 557 4.28 -5.35 17.81
CA LYS A 557 5.70 -5.00 18.01
C LYS A 557 6.16 -3.87 17.10
N THR A 558 5.69 -3.87 15.84
CA THR A 558 5.96 -2.78 14.89
C THR A 558 5.41 -1.46 15.42
N LEU A 559 4.17 -1.48 15.90
CA LEU A 559 3.47 -0.31 16.42
C LEU A 559 4.15 0.24 17.67
N GLU A 560 4.58 -0.62 18.59
CA GLU A 560 5.31 -0.24 19.80
C GLU A 560 6.60 0.51 19.47
N ILE A 561 7.44 -0.05 18.61
CA ILE A 561 8.69 0.59 18.17
C ILE A 561 8.40 1.95 17.52
N GLN A 562 7.43 2.01 16.61
CA GLN A 562 7.06 3.26 15.93
C GLN A 562 6.52 4.31 16.92
N GLN A 563 5.73 3.94 17.91
CA GLN A 563 5.19 4.87 18.91
C GLN A 563 6.27 5.44 19.82
N THR A 564 7.34 4.69 20.09
CA THR A 564 8.49 5.18 20.87
C THR A 564 9.41 6.12 20.07
N SER A 565 9.53 5.88 18.76
CA SER A 565 10.54 6.54 17.92
C SER A 565 9.98 7.62 16.97
N LEU A 566 8.65 7.73 16.82
CA LEU A 566 8.01 8.67 15.88
C LEU A 566 6.94 9.55 16.56
N PRO A 567 6.68 10.75 16.03
CA PRO A 567 5.53 11.56 16.45
C PRO A 567 4.20 10.83 16.29
N HIS A 568 3.23 11.11 17.16
CA HIS A 568 1.92 10.43 17.17
C HIS A 568 1.11 10.57 15.86
N ASN A 569 1.37 11.61 15.07
CA ASN A 569 0.72 11.84 13.78
C ASN A 569 1.54 11.33 12.58
N HIS A 570 2.61 10.56 12.80
CA HIS A 570 3.46 10.10 11.71
C HIS A 570 2.74 9.08 10.79
N PRO A 571 2.77 9.24 9.44
CA PRO A 571 2.05 8.36 8.51
C PRO A 571 2.38 6.86 8.60
N SER A 572 3.58 6.50 9.08
CA SER A 572 3.95 5.09 9.30
C SER A 572 3.06 4.39 10.32
N LEU A 573 2.59 5.11 11.35
CA LEU A 573 1.66 4.57 12.35
C LEU A 573 0.32 4.18 11.69
N ALA A 574 -0.16 4.99 10.74
CA ALA A 574 -1.39 4.69 10.01
C ALA A 574 -1.26 3.42 9.17
N THR A 575 -0.10 3.18 8.56
CA THR A 575 0.14 1.97 7.76
C THR A 575 0.06 0.72 8.64
N THR A 576 0.69 0.74 9.81
CA THR A 576 0.63 -0.37 10.77
C THR A 576 -0.79 -0.58 11.30
N CYS A 577 -1.54 0.49 11.61
CA CYS A 577 -2.95 0.39 11.97
C CYS A 577 -3.80 -0.27 10.88
N SER A 578 -3.60 0.10 9.61
CA SER A 578 -4.32 -0.52 8.48
C SER A 578 -4.00 -2.01 8.32
N ASN A 579 -2.77 -2.43 8.61
CA ASN A 579 -2.39 -3.84 8.56
C ASN A 579 -3.04 -4.63 9.72
N ILE A 580 -3.07 -4.06 10.94
CA ILE A 580 -3.79 -4.65 12.08
C ILE A 580 -5.29 -4.77 11.76
N ALA A 581 -5.87 -3.74 11.14
CA ALA A 581 -7.27 -3.77 10.71
C ALA A 581 -7.54 -4.91 9.72
N ALA A 582 -6.65 -5.13 8.75
CA ALA A 582 -6.77 -6.24 7.79
C ALA A 582 -6.72 -7.62 8.47
N VAL A 583 -5.90 -7.79 9.52
CA VAL A 583 -5.92 -9.02 10.33
C VAL A 583 -7.29 -9.20 10.98
N HIS A 584 -7.82 -8.17 11.65
CA HIS A 584 -9.13 -8.26 12.29
C HIS A 584 -10.26 -8.54 11.29
N GLU A 585 -10.22 -7.92 10.10
CA GLU A 585 -11.15 -8.19 9.00
C GLU A 585 -11.11 -9.68 8.60
N SER A 586 -9.90 -10.23 8.37
CA SER A 586 -9.74 -11.63 7.99
C SER A 586 -10.24 -12.62 9.05
N THR A 587 -10.21 -12.22 10.33
CA THR A 587 -10.76 -13.01 11.44
C THR A 587 -12.26 -12.79 11.69
N GLY A 588 -12.92 -11.91 10.93
CA GLY A 588 -14.34 -11.57 11.09
C GLY A 588 -14.64 -10.59 12.23
N GLU A 589 -13.62 -10.01 12.87
CA GLU A 589 -13.76 -9.02 13.94
C GLU A 589 -13.96 -7.60 13.36
N TYR A 590 -15.03 -7.42 12.57
CA TYR A 590 -15.23 -6.21 11.75
C TYR A 590 -15.29 -4.89 12.55
N SER A 591 -15.78 -4.91 13.79
CA SER A 591 -15.82 -3.72 14.65
C SER A 591 -14.42 -3.23 15.04
N LYS A 592 -13.51 -4.15 15.36
CA LYS A 592 -12.11 -3.82 15.65
C LYS A 592 -11.42 -3.34 14.37
N ALA A 593 -11.63 -4.03 13.25
CA ALA A 593 -11.08 -3.62 11.96
C ALA A 593 -11.47 -2.18 11.61
N LEU A 594 -12.75 -1.83 11.77
CA LEU A 594 -13.25 -0.48 11.53
C LEU A 594 -12.53 0.55 12.41
N SER A 595 -12.41 0.29 13.72
CA SER A 595 -11.75 1.21 14.66
C SER A 595 -10.28 1.48 14.30
N TYR A 596 -9.55 0.46 13.81
CA TYR A 596 -8.16 0.63 13.38
C TYR A 596 -8.05 1.37 12.05
N TYR A 597 -8.98 1.16 11.10
CA TYR A 597 -9.02 1.95 9.87
C TYR A 597 -9.39 3.41 10.15
N GLU A 598 -10.31 3.69 11.07
CA GLU A 598 -10.65 5.06 11.50
C GLU A 598 -9.43 5.74 12.13
N ARG A 599 -8.71 5.05 13.03
CA ARG A 599 -7.46 5.56 13.60
C ARG A 599 -6.40 5.83 12.53
N ALA A 600 -6.24 4.93 11.55
CA ALA A 600 -5.31 5.15 10.43
C ALA A 600 -5.70 6.38 9.61
N PHE A 601 -7.00 6.55 9.36
CA PHE A 601 -7.56 7.69 8.65
C PHE A 601 -7.31 9.01 9.40
N GLU A 602 -7.57 9.08 10.71
CA GLU A 602 -7.32 10.28 11.52
C GLU A 602 -5.84 10.71 11.51
N ILE A 603 -4.92 9.74 11.65
CA ILE A 603 -3.48 10.01 11.56
C ILE A 603 -3.11 10.58 10.19
N GLN A 604 -3.63 10.00 9.10
CA GLN A 604 -3.37 10.47 7.74
C GLN A 604 -4.00 11.84 7.47
N GLN A 605 -5.22 12.08 7.95
CA GLN A 605 -5.94 13.35 7.74
C GLN A 605 -5.24 14.52 8.45
N THR A 606 -4.60 14.28 9.58
CA THR A 606 -3.86 15.30 10.33
C THR A 606 -2.46 15.57 9.78
N SER A 607 -1.86 14.62 9.06
CA SER A 607 -0.46 14.70 8.60
C SER A 607 -0.28 14.88 7.10
N LEU A 608 -1.28 14.51 6.29
CA LEU A 608 -1.21 14.49 4.83
C LEU A 608 -2.22 15.46 4.20
N SER A 609 -1.99 15.80 2.92
CA SER A 609 -2.96 16.60 2.17
C SER A 609 -4.25 15.81 1.89
N SER A 610 -5.38 16.50 1.72
CA SER A 610 -6.70 15.86 1.51
C SER A 610 -6.79 14.97 0.26
N ASN A 611 -5.91 15.19 -0.72
CA ASN A 611 -5.83 14.38 -1.94
C ASN A 611 -4.64 13.39 -1.91
N HIS A 612 -4.10 13.07 -0.75
CA HIS A 612 -2.95 12.18 -0.66
C HIS A 612 -3.33 10.72 -1.02
N PRO A 613 -2.56 10.04 -1.89
CA PRO A 613 -2.75 8.63 -2.26
C PRO A 613 -3.02 7.64 -1.10
N SER A 614 -2.36 7.83 0.05
CA SER A 614 -2.58 6.99 1.23
C SER A 614 -4.00 7.07 1.80
N LEU A 615 -4.67 8.23 1.71
CA LEU A 615 -6.07 8.36 2.14
C LEU A 615 -6.98 7.54 1.22
N ALA A 616 -6.71 7.53 -0.09
CA ALA A 616 -7.44 6.71 -1.04
C ALA A 616 -7.27 5.20 -0.77
N THR A 617 -6.06 4.80 -0.36
CA THR A 617 -5.80 3.41 0.07
C THR A 617 -6.65 3.04 1.28
N THR A 618 -6.70 3.91 2.29
CA THR A 618 -7.53 3.69 3.48
C THR A 618 -9.02 3.63 3.13
N TYR A 619 -9.53 4.53 2.27
CA TYR A 619 -10.90 4.48 1.78
C TYR A 619 -11.21 3.20 0.99
N ASN A 620 -10.29 2.73 0.15
CA ASN A 620 -10.45 1.46 -0.57
C ASN A 620 -10.53 0.29 0.42
N ASN A 621 -9.69 0.25 1.45
CA ASN A 621 -9.71 -0.81 2.45
C ASN A 621 -10.99 -0.76 3.31
N MET A 622 -11.44 0.43 3.69
CA MET A 622 -12.75 0.59 4.34
C MET A 622 -13.91 0.14 3.45
N GLY A 623 -13.82 0.40 2.13
CA GLY A 623 -14.78 -0.11 1.16
C GLY A 623 -14.81 -1.64 1.11
N MET A 624 -13.65 -2.29 1.20
CA MET A 624 -13.53 -3.75 1.28
C MET A 624 -14.14 -4.29 2.57
N LEU A 625 -13.85 -3.66 3.71
CA LEU A 625 -14.47 -4.01 4.99
C LEU A 625 -16.00 -3.88 4.95
N HIS A 626 -16.54 -2.78 4.42
CA HIS A 626 -17.99 -2.62 4.25
C HIS A 626 -18.60 -3.65 3.31
N PHE A 627 -17.87 -4.06 2.26
CA PHE A 627 -18.29 -5.17 1.40
C PHE A 627 -18.33 -6.50 2.16
N SER A 628 -17.32 -6.80 2.97
CA SER A 628 -17.27 -7.97 3.87
C SER A 628 -18.42 -7.96 4.90
N MET A 629 -18.85 -6.77 5.34
CA MET A 629 -20.03 -6.58 6.20
C MET A 629 -21.38 -6.61 5.46
N VAL A 630 -21.39 -6.81 4.13
CA VAL A 630 -22.60 -6.77 3.28
C VAL A 630 -23.27 -5.38 3.23
N GLU A 631 -22.53 -4.32 3.58
CA GLU A 631 -22.98 -2.92 3.54
C GLU A 631 -22.68 -2.28 2.17
N TYR A 632 -23.22 -2.85 1.09
CA TYR A 632 -22.87 -2.45 -0.29
C TYR A 632 -22.93 -0.95 -0.60
N PRO A 633 -23.94 -0.17 -0.13
CA PRO A 633 -23.96 1.28 -0.38
C PRO A 633 -22.79 2.03 0.27
N LYS A 634 -22.37 1.63 1.47
CA LYS A 634 -21.21 2.23 2.15
C LYS A 634 -19.90 1.82 1.49
N ALA A 635 -19.82 0.58 1.00
CA ALA A 635 -18.68 0.09 0.22
C ALA A 635 -18.50 0.95 -1.04
N LEU A 636 -19.57 1.11 -1.85
CA LEU A 636 -19.54 1.97 -3.05
C LEU A 636 -19.15 3.41 -2.73
N SER A 637 -19.74 4.02 -1.71
CA SER A 637 -19.40 5.39 -1.31
C SER A 637 -17.93 5.55 -0.91
N SER A 638 -17.35 4.54 -0.26
CA SER A 638 -15.93 4.54 0.12
C SER A 638 -15.03 4.39 -1.11
N TYR A 639 -15.38 3.49 -2.04
CA TYR A 639 -14.63 3.33 -3.29
C TYR A 639 -14.71 4.57 -4.20
N GLU A 640 -15.86 5.24 -4.27
CA GLU A 640 -16.03 6.50 -5.02
C GLU A 640 -15.12 7.60 -4.48
N LYS A 641 -15.02 7.75 -3.16
CA LYS A 641 -14.08 8.69 -2.52
C LYS A 641 -12.63 8.32 -2.82
N ALA A 642 -12.30 7.03 -2.82
CA ALA A 642 -10.97 6.57 -3.19
C ALA A 642 -10.63 6.95 -4.65
N ILE A 643 -11.56 6.73 -5.59
CA ILE A 643 -11.41 7.11 -7.01
C ILE A 643 -11.18 8.61 -7.16
N GLU A 644 -11.97 9.45 -6.48
CA GLU A 644 -11.83 10.91 -6.55
C GLU A 644 -10.40 11.36 -6.19
N ILE A 645 -9.83 10.75 -5.14
CA ILE A 645 -8.46 11.04 -4.71
C ILE A 645 -7.43 10.45 -5.69
N TRP A 646 -7.63 9.22 -6.15
CA TRP A 646 -6.74 8.58 -7.13
C TRP A 646 -6.64 9.39 -8.42
N GLU A 647 -7.76 9.85 -8.99
CA GLU A 647 -7.81 10.61 -10.24
C GLU A 647 -7.13 11.99 -10.13
N LYS A 648 -7.13 12.59 -8.94
CA LYS A 648 -6.44 13.87 -8.69
C LYS A 648 -4.94 13.73 -8.47
N SER A 649 -4.50 12.59 -7.95
CA SER A 649 -3.12 12.41 -7.47
C SER A 649 -2.26 11.54 -8.40
N LEU A 650 -2.84 10.55 -9.09
CA LEU A 650 -2.12 9.55 -9.87
C LEU A 650 -2.39 9.67 -11.37
N SER A 651 -1.64 8.89 -12.16
CA SER A 651 -1.91 8.72 -13.58
C SER A 651 -3.25 7.99 -13.78
N SER A 652 -3.95 8.28 -14.89
CA SER A 652 -5.22 7.63 -15.22
C SER A 652 -5.11 6.12 -15.44
N ASN A 653 -3.89 5.61 -15.62
CA ASN A 653 -3.59 4.19 -15.81
C ASN A 653 -2.96 3.55 -14.56
N HIS A 654 -3.12 4.15 -13.38
CA HIS A 654 -2.51 3.61 -12.17
C HIS A 654 -3.17 2.28 -11.71
N PRO A 655 -2.39 1.24 -11.34
CA PRO A 655 -2.93 -0.04 -10.88
C PRO A 655 -3.90 0.03 -9.68
N SER A 656 -3.73 0.97 -8.76
CA SER A 656 -4.68 1.21 -7.66
C SER A 656 -6.09 1.60 -8.14
N LEU A 657 -6.18 2.34 -9.24
CA LEU A 657 -7.46 2.72 -9.83
C LEU A 657 -8.14 1.47 -10.43
N ALA A 658 -7.38 0.61 -11.12
CA ALA A 658 -7.87 -0.68 -11.59
C ALA A 658 -8.34 -1.58 -10.44
N THR A 659 -7.60 -1.64 -9.34
CA THR A 659 -7.99 -2.42 -8.15
C THR A 659 -9.31 -1.91 -7.57
N THR A 660 -9.46 -0.59 -7.45
CA THR A 660 -10.68 0.03 -6.91
C THR A 660 -11.88 -0.24 -7.84
N TYR A 661 -11.70 -0.13 -9.16
CA TYR A 661 -12.74 -0.48 -10.13
C TYR A 661 -13.12 -1.97 -10.09
N ASN A 662 -12.17 -2.88 -9.93
CA ASN A 662 -12.46 -4.31 -9.77
C ASN A 662 -13.22 -4.61 -8.48
N ASN A 663 -12.91 -3.88 -7.40
CA ASN A 663 -13.67 -3.99 -6.14
C ASN A 663 -15.12 -3.50 -6.31
N ILE A 664 -15.33 -2.38 -7.01
CA ILE A 664 -16.68 -1.92 -7.37
C ILE A 664 -17.41 -2.95 -8.24
N ALA A 665 -16.72 -3.54 -9.23
CA ALA A 665 -17.28 -4.61 -10.04
C ALA A 665 -17.74 -5.80 -9.19
N SER A 666 -16.97 -6.17 -8.17
CA SER A 666 -17.31 -7.23 -7.22
C SER A 666 -18.55 -6.89 -6.38
N VAL A 667 -18.72 -5.64 -5.97
CA VAL A 667 -19.93 -5.17 -5.28
C VAL A 667 -21.16 -5.30 -6.20
N HIS A 668 -21.07 -4.82 -7.44
CA HIS A 668 -22.16 -4.93 -8.41
C HIS A 668 -22.48 -6.40 -8.75
N PHE A 669 -21.46 -7.25 -8.88
CA PHE A 669 -21.62 -8.68 -9.06
C PHE A 669 -22.38 -9.32 -7.89
N ALA A 670 -22.02 -9.00 -6.64
CA ALA A 670 -22.72 -9.49 -5.46
C ALA A 670 -24.18 -9.00 -5.38
N ARG A 671 -24.46 -7.81 -5.92
CA ARG A 671 -25.81 -7.26 -6.10
C ARG A 671 -26.58 -7.82 -7.30
N LYS A 672 -25.95 -8.70 -8.10
CA LYS A 672 -26.48 -9.26 -9.37
C LYS A 672 -26.69 -8.23 -10.48
N GLU A 673 -25.99 -7.11 -10.41
CA GLU A 673 -25.97 -6.03 -11.39
C GLU A 673 -24.85 -6.30 -12.41
N PHE A 674 -25.03 -7.35 -13.23
CA PHE A 674 -23.95 -7.90 -14.06
C PHE A 674 -23.48 -6.95 -15.17
N SER A 675 -24.35 -6.09 -15.71
CA SER A 675 -23.98 -5.09 -16.72
C SER A 675 -22.99 -4.06 -16.17
N GLU A 676 -23.27 -3.56 -14.98
CA GLU A 676 -22.49 -2.59 -14.25
C GLU A 676 -21.16 -3.23 -13.82
N ALA A 677 -21.20 -4.45 -13.29
CA ALA A 677 -20.01 -5.23 -12.96
C ALA A 677 -19.08 -5.40 -14.18
N LEU A 678 -19.63 -5.72 -15.34
CA LEU A 678 -18.87 -5.85 -16.59
C LEU A 678 -18.24 -4.53 -17.03
N SER A 679 -19.00 -3.42 -16.97
CA SER A 679 -18.48 -2.07 -17.29
C SER A 679 -17.28 -1.68 -16.41
N TYR A 680 -17.32 -1.98 -15.11
CA TYR A 680 -16.18 -1.73 -14.23
C TYR A 680 -15.01 -2.69 -14.45
N CYS A 681 -15.27 -3.94 -14.85
CA CYS A 681 -14.21 -4.86 -15.29
C CYS A 681 -13.53 -4.39 -16.58
N GLU A 682 -14.27 -3.81 -17.53
CA GLU A 682 -13.71 -3.22 -18.75
C GLU A 682 -12.81 -2.02 -18.45
N LYS A 683 -13.22 -1.14 -17.52
CA LYS A 683 -12.38 -0.04 -17.03
C LYS A 683 -11.08 -0.57 -16.40
N THR A 684 -11.19 -1.61 -15.57
CA THR A 684 -10.04 -2.31 -14.96
C THR A 684 -9.09 -2.85 -16.03
N LEU A 685 -9.64 -3.56 -17.03
CA LEU A 685 -8.88 -4.16 -18.12
C LEU A 685 -8.14 -3.10 -18.93
N LYS A 686 -8.81 -2.00 -19.30
CA LYS A 686 -8.20 -0.89 -20.04
C LYS A 686 -6.98 -0.31 -19.33
N ILE A 687 -7.08 -0.11 -18.01
CA ILE A 687 -5.96 0.40 -17.20
C ILE A 687 -4.80 -0.60 -17.15
N GLN A 688 -5.10 -1.88 -16.90
CA GLN A 688 -4.08 -2.93 -16.83
C GLN A 688 -3.36 -3.12 -18.17
N GLN A 689 -4.09 -3.12 -19.29
CA GLN A 689 -3.50 -3.23 -20.63
C GLN A 689 -2.57 -2.05 -20.98
N ALA A 690 -2.83 -0.86 -20.44
CA ALA A 690 -2.01 0.31 -20.68
C ALA A 690 -0.74 0.37 -19.81
N SER A 691 -0.73 -0.32 -18.66
CA SER A 691 0.32 -0.21 -17.63
C SER A 691 1.15 -1.47 -17.42
N LEU A 692 0.62 -2.64 -17.77
CA LEU A 692 1.21 -3.94 -17.47
C LEU A 692 1.51 -4.73 -18.76
N PRO A 693 2.53 -5.61 -18.74
CA PRO A 693 2.78 -6.55 -19.83
C PRO A 693 1.58 -7.46 -20.12
N SER A 694 1.43 -7.92 -21.36
CA SER A 694 0.30 -8.76 -21.80
C SER A 694 0.20 -10.11 -21.07
N ASN A 695 1.28 -10.59 -20.47
CA ASN A 695 1.34 -11.83 -19.68
C ASN A 695 1.16 -11.61 -18.17
N HIS A 696 0.81 -10.40 -17.72
CA HIS A 696 0.69 -10.11 -16.29
C HIS A 696 -0.47 -10.91 -15.64
N PRO A 697 -0.28 -11.55 -14.46
CA PRO A 697 -1.31 -12.36 -13.81
C PRO A 697 -2.63 -11.64 -13.53
N SER A 698 -2.57 -10.33 -13.25
CA SER A 698 -3.77 -9.52 -13.01
C SER A 698 -4.67 -9.42 -14.26
N LEU A 699 -4.10 -9.41 -15.47
CA LEU A 699 -4.90 -9.43 -16.71
C LEU A 699 -5.68 -10.73 -16.80
N GLY A 700 -5.03 -11.87 -16.49
CA GLY A 700 -5.70 -13.17 -16.44
C GLY A 700 -6.84 -13.20 -15.42
N THR A 701 -6.65 -12.61 -14.25
CA THR A 701 -7.70 -12.48 -13.22
C THR A 701 -8.87 -11.65 -13.74
N THR A 702 -8.60 -10.49 -14.36
CA THR A 702 -9.64 -9.64 -14.93
C THR A 702 -10.38 -10.33 -16.09
N TYR A 703 -9.68 -11.06 -16.96
CA TYR A 703 -10.31 -11.85 -18.01
C TYR A 703 -11.19 -12.96 -17.45
N ASN A 704 -10.76 -13.64 -16.37
CA ASN A 704 -11.59 -14.63 -15.68
C ASN A 704 -12.84 -14.00 -15.07
N ASN A 705 -12.71 -12.86 -14.39
CA ASN A 705 -13.85 -12.12 -13.84
C ASN A 705 -14.82 -11.71 -14.95
N ILE A 706 -14.31 -11.19 -16.08
CA ILE A 706 -15.14 -10.85 -17.25
C ILE A 706 -15.82 -12.10 -17.79
N ALA A 707 -15.12 -13.22 -17.94
CA ALA A 707 -15.67 -14.47 -18.45
C ALA A 707 -16.76 -15.03 -17.52
N GLU A 708 -16.53 -15.00 -16.21
CA GLU A 708 -17.48 -15.41 -15.17
C GLU A 708 -18.74 -14.52 -15.21
N ILE A 709 -18.59 -13.20 -15.17
CA ILE A 709 -19.71 -12.25 -15.26
C ILE A 709 -20.45 -12.41 -16.60
N SER A 710 -19.71 -12.60 -17.69
CA SER A 710 -20.27 -12.83 -19.03
C SER A 710 -21.01 -14.16 -19.14
N SER A 711 -20.66 -15.17 -18.33
CA SER A 711 -21.38 -16.44 -18.29
C SER A 711 -22.82 -16.27 -17.75
N TYR A 712 -23.01 -15.35 -16.79
CA TYR A 712 -24.33 -14.94 -16.30
C TYR A 712 -25.08 -14.05 -17.29
N ASN A 713 -24.39 -13.47 -18.28
CA ASN A 713 -24.97 -12.73 -19.41
C ASN A 713 -24.94 -13.52 -20.74
N HIS A 714 -24.64 -14.83 -20.70
CA HIS A 714 -24.41 -15.59 -21.92
C HIS A 714 -25.75 -15.86 -22.67
N PRO A 715 -25.80 -15.75 -24.01
CA PRO A 715 -27.01 -16.01 -24.79
C PRO A 715 -27.71 -17.36 -24.53
N SER A 716 -26.96 -18.40 -24.19
CA SER A 716 -27.52 -19.72 -23.84
C SER A 716 -28.34 -19.69 -22.54
N LEU A 717 -28.05 -18.76 -21.62
CA LEU A 717 -28.85 -18.57 -20.42
C LEU A 717 -30.23 -17.99 -20.76
N ALA A 718 -30.31 -17.09 -21.74
CA ALA A 718 -31.60 -16.59 -22.24
C ALA A 718 -32.44 -17.69 -22.90
N ILE A 719 -31.81 -18.67 -23.56
CA ILE A 719 -32.50 -19.87 -24.08
C ILE A 719 -33.02 -20.72 -22.91
N THR A 720 -32.21 -20.89 -21.86
CA THR A 720 -32.58 -21.64 -20.66
C THR A 720 -33.77 -21.00 -19.93
N TYR A 721 -33.74 -19.68 -19.73
CA TYR A 721 -34.87 -18.95 -19.15
C TYR A 721 -36.12 -19.00 -20.03
N ASN A 722 -35.99 -18.92 -21.36
CA ASN A 722 -37.12 -19.16 -22.25
C ASN A 722 -37.72 -20.57 -22.07
N ASN A 723 -36.88 -21.59 -21.96
CA ASN A 723 -37.35 -22.97 -21.75
C ASN A 723 -38.01 -23.13 -20.37
N MET A 724 -37.45 -22.53 -19.31
CA MET A 724 -38.07 -22.52 -17.98
C MET A 724 -39.41 -21.79 -18.00
N GLY A 725 -39.49 -20.64 -18.67
CA GLY A 725 -40.74 -19.92 -18.88
C GLY A 725 -41.79 -20.78 -19.56
N MET A 726 -41.40 -21.58 -20.56
CA MET A 726 -42.30 -22.51 -21.25
C MET A 726 -42.80 -23.63 -20.34
N VAL A 727 -41.95 -24.18 -19.47
CA VAL A 727 -42.36 -25.18 -18.48
C VAL A 727 -43.40 -24.60 -17.52
N TYR A 728 -43.15 -23.42 -16.95
CA TYR A 728 -44.11 -22.78 -16.05
C TYR A 728 -45.40 -22.35 -16.74
N GLN A 729 -45.32 -21.97 -18.02
CA GLN A 729 -46.50 -21.72 -18.85
C GLN A 729 -47.36 -22.98 -18.97
N LEU A 730 -46.76 -24.14 -19.25
CA LEU A 730 -47.49 -25.42 -19.35
C LEU A 730 -48.08 -25.85 -18.01
N MET A 731 -47.48 -25.45 -16.89
CA MET A 731 -48.00 -25.67 -15.54
C MET A 731 -49.10 -24.68 -15.14
N GLY A 732 -49.42 -23.67 -15.96
CA GLY A 732 -50.41 -22.62 -15.66
C GLY A 732 -49.90 -21.51 -14.72
N GLU A 733 -48.61 -21.49 -14.39
CA GLU A 733 -48.00 -20.49 -13.50
C GLU A 733 -47.53 -19.25 -14.26
N TYR A 734 -48.48 -18.48 -14.79
CA TYR A 734 -48.21 -17.39 -15.76
C TYR A 734 -47.30 -16.27 -15.25
N LEU A 735 -47.40 -15.88 -13.97
CA LEU A 735 -46.53 -14.84 -13.40
C LEU A 735 -45.06 -15.31 -13.29
N LYS A 736 -44.84 -16.59 -12.95
CA LYS A 736 -43.48 -17.15 -12.93
C LYS A 736 -42.94 -17.32 -14.34
N ALA A 737 -43.77 -17.80 -15.28
CA ALA A 737 -43.40 -17.89 -16.69
C ALA A 737 -42.97 -16.53 -17.25
N LEU A 738 -43.75 -15.48 -16.97
CA LEU A 738 -43.44 -14.11 -17.36
C LEU A 738 -42.09 -13.64 -16.77
N SER A 739 -41.83 -13.92 -15.49
CA SER A 739 -40.57 -13.51 -14.86
C SER A 739 -39.34 -14.08 -15.55
N TYR A 740 -39.40 -15.35 -16.00
CA TYR A 740 -38.31 -15.97 -16.74
C TYR A 740 -38.19 -15.44 -18.17
N TYR A 741 -39.31 -15.18 -18.86
CA TYR A 741 -39.26 -14.58 -20.19
C TYR A 741 -38.71 -13.15 -20.17
N GLU A 742 -39.04 -12.36 -19.15
CA GLU A 742 -38.50 -11.01 -18.95
C GLU A 742 -36.98 -11.03 -18.73
N GLN A 743 -36.48 -11.96 -17.92
CA GLN A 743 -35.04 -12.18 -17.74
C GLN A 743 -34.34 -12.59 -19.05
N ALA A 744 -34.96 -13.48 -19.84
CA ALA A 744 -34.44 -13.85 -21.15
C ALA A 744 -34.39 -12.66 -22.11
N ARG A 745 -35.41 -11.79 -22.09
CA ARG A 745 -35.50 -10.60 -22.95
C ARG A 745 -34.38 -9.62 -22.64
N GLU A 746 -34.12 -9.34 -21.36
CA GLU A 746 -33.09 -8.40 -20.94
C GLU A 746 -31.70 -8.84 -21.41
N ILE A 747 -31.37 -10.12 -21.22
CA ILE A 747 -30.11 -10.70 -21.69
C ILE A 747 -30.00 -10.57 -23.21
N GLN A 748 -31.07 -10.88 -23.96
CA GLN A 748 -31.05 -10.84 -25.42
C GLN A 748 -30.99 -9.42 -26.00
N GLN A 749 -31.63 -8.43 -25.38
CA GLN A 749 -31.54 -7.02 -25.79
C GLN A 749 -30.13 -6.46 -25.59
N LYS A 750 -29.42 -6.93 -24.56
CA LYS A 750 -28.05 -6.50 -24.25
C LYS A 750 -26.99 -7.25 -25.07
N ALA A 751 -27.19 -8.55 -25.31
CA ALA A 751 -26.19 -9.42 -25.95
C ALA A 751 -26.19 -9.38 -27.48
N PHE A 752 -27.26 -8.88 -28.11
CA PHE A 752 -27.42 -8.88 -29.56
C PHE A 752 -27.86 -7.52 -30.10
N PRO A 753 -27.59 -7.22 -31.38
CA PRO A 753 -28.23 -6.09 -32.04
C PRO A 753 -29.76 -6.13 -31.84
N PRO A 754 -30.47 -4.98 -31.85
CA PRO A 754 -31.91 -4.89 -31.57
C PRO A 754 -32.77 -5.78 -32.47
N ASN A 755 -32.19 -6.27 -33.57
CA ASN A 755 -32.79 -7.22 -34.46
C ASN A 755 -32.18 -8.61 -34.15
N ASN A 756 -32.73 -9.37 -33.20
CA ASN A 756 -32.40 -10.79 -33.03
C ASN A 756 -33.67 -11.65 -33.13
N THR A 757 -33.61 -12.71 -33.94
CA THR A 757 -34.72 -13.66 -34.09
C THR A 757 -35.12 -14.38 -32.80
N ASP A 758 -34.23 -14.59 -31.85
CA ASP A 758 -34.54 -15.17 -30.53
C ASP A 758 -35.20 -14.14 -29.61
N LEU A 759 -34.81 -12.87 -29.71
CA LEU A 759 -35.49 -11.76 -29.00
C LEU A 759 -36.95 -11.63 -29.45
N ALA A 760 -37.22 -11.77 -30.75
CA ALA A 760 -38.60 -11.78 -31.27
C ALA A 760 -39.43 -12.97 -30.74
N LYS A 761 -38.82 -14.14 -30.51
CA LYS A 761 -39.53 -15.28 -29.88
C LYS A 761 -39.88 -14.96 -28.43
N THR A 762 -38.95 -14.37 -27.68
CA THR A 762 -39.17 -13.97 -26.29
C THR A 762 -40.28 -12.92 -26.17
N TYR A 763 -40.29 -11.91 -27.05
CA TYR A 763 -41.40 -10.94 -27.13
C TYR A 763 -42.75 -11.61 -27.42
N ASN A 764 -42.80 -12.58 -28.34
CA ASN A 764 -44.02 -13.35 -28.58
C ASN A 764 -44.47 -14.13 -27.33
N ASN A 765 -43.54 -14.76 -26.61
CA ASN A 765 -43.86 -15.52 -25.39
C ASN A 765 -44.40 -14.60 -24.29
N ILE A 766 -43.79 -13.43 -24.09
CA ILE A 766 -44.28 -12.39 -23.17
C ILE A 766 -45.68 -11.91 -23.59
N GLY A 767 -45.87 -11.63 -24.89
CA GLY A 767 -47.17 -11.24 -25.44
C GLY A 767 -48.25 -12.27 -25.17
N MET A 768 -47.93 -13.56 -25.31
CA MET A 768 -48.82 -14.67 -24.99
C MET A 768 -49.16 -14.72 -23.49
N MET A 769 -48.19 -14.48 -22.59
CA MET A 769 -48.47 -14.46 -21.15
C MET A 769 -49.43 -13.33 -20.79
N TYR A 770 -49.19 -12.12 -21.32
CA TYR A 770 -50.11 -11.00 -21.13
C TYR A 770 -51.51 -11.27 -21.72
N GLN A 771 -51.59 -11.94 -22.87
CA GLN A 771 -52.86 -12.36 -23.46
C GLN A 771 -53.63 -13.33 -22.56
N LEU A 772 -52.95 -14.36 -22.01
CA LEU A 772 -53.56 -15.33 -21.10
C LEU A 772 -54.03 -14.70 -19.80
N MET A 773 -53.37 -13.63 -19.34
CA MET A 773 -53.77 -12.85 -18.17
C MET A 773 -54.84 -11.78 -18.47
N GLY A 774 -55.30 -11.65 -19.72
CA GLY A 774 -56.29 -10.63 -20.13
C GLY A 774 -55.74 -9.21 -20.26
N GLN A 775 -54.42 -9.02 -20.22
CA GLN A 775 -53.73 -7.73 -20.31
C GLN A 775 -53.42 -7.38 -21.77
N TYR A 776 -54.47 -7.15 -22.55
CA TYR A 776 -54.41 -7.06 -24.02
C TYR A 776 -53.53 -5.92 -24.56
N SER A 777 -53.46 -4.78 -23.89
CA SER A 777 -52.59 -3.66 -24.32
C SER A 777 -51.10 -4.03 -24.27
N MET A 778 -50.66 -4.69 -23.20
CA MET A 778 -49.27 -5.14 -23.06
C MET A 778 -48.98 -6.31 -23.99
N ALA A 779 -49.95 -7.20 -24.23
CA ALA A 779 -49.82 -8.24 -25.24
C ALA A 779 -49.59 -7.66 -26.65
N LEU A 780 -50.36 -6.64 -27.02
CA LEU A 780 -50.26 -5.95 -28.30
C LEU A 780 -48.85 -5.37 -28.51
N THR A 781 -48.35 -4.58 -27.56
CA THR A 781 -47.01 -3.96 -27.65
C THR A 781 -45.92 -5.01 -27.85
N ASN A 782 -45.98 -6.14 -27.14
CA ASN A 782 -44.99 -7.20 -27.28
C ASN A 782 -45.07 -7.91 -28.64
N TYR A 783 -46.26 -8.17 -29.17
CA TYR A 783 -46.41 -8.73 -30.52
C TYR A 783 -45.98 -7.77 -31.64
N GLU A 784 -46.23 -6.46 -31.49
CA GLU A 784 -45.74 -5.43 -32.41
C GLU A 784 -44.21 -5.37 -32.44
N ASN A 785 -43.57 -5.39 -31.27
CA ASN A 785 -42.11 -5.45 -31.16
C ASN A 785 -41.54 -6.72 -31.83
N ALA A 786 -42.18 -7.88 -31.63
CA ALA A 786 -41.78 -9.13 -32.28
C ALA A 786 -41.91 -9.07 -33.81
N LEU A 787 -42.98 -8.45 -34.31
CA LEU A 787 -43.22 -8.27 -35.75
C LEU A 787 -42.18 -7.33 -36.38
N GLU A 788 -41.91 -6.19 -35.74
CA GLU A 788 -40.95 -5.20 -36.24
C GLU A 788 -39.54 -5.82 -36.41
N ILE A 789 -39.11 -6.61 -35.42
CA ILE A 789 -37.82 -7.33 -35.48
C ILE A 789 -37.82 -8.33 -36.65
N LYS A 790 -38.90 -9.08 -36.84
CA LYS A 790 -38.98 -10.12 -37.89
C LYS A 790 -39.04 -9.52 -39.29
N GLN A 791 -39.71 -8.40 -39.47
CA GLN A 791 -39.78 -7.68 -40.76
C GLN A 791 -38.41 -7.16 -41.23
N LYS A 792 -37.46 -6.93 -40.32
CA LYS A 792 -36.09 -6.51 -40.67
C LYS A 792 -35.22 -7.63 -41.23
N PHE A 793 -35.55 -8.90 -40.98
CA PHE A 793 -34.80 -10.07 -41.46
C PHE A 793 -35.45 -10.82 -42.59
N LEU A 794 -36.76 -10.76 -42.64
CA LEU A 794 -37.57 -11.57 -43.53
C LEU A 794 -38.10 -10.68 -44.64
N LEU A 795 -38.07 -11.18 -45.87
CA LEU A 795 -38.79 -10.55 -46.98
C LEU A 795 -40.26 -10.36 -46.56
N SER A 796 -40.90 -9.28 -47.02
CA SER A 796 -42.27 -8.90 -46.63
C SER A 796 -43.32 -10.00 -46.78
N ASN A 797 -43.06 -11.00 -47.62
CA ASN A 797 -43.93 -12.15 -47.85
C ASN A 797 -43.51 -13.42 -47.09
N HIS A 798 -42.59 -13.39 -46.13
CA HIS A 798 -42.11 -14.62 -45.51
C HIS A 798 -43.21 -15.31 -44.66
N PRO A 799 -43.45 -16.63 -44.80
CA PRO A 799 -44.53 -17.35 -44.11
C PRO A 799 -44.58 -17.17 -42.58
N LEU A 800 -43.42 -17.05 -41.93
CA LEU A 800 -43.34 -16.81 -40.47
C LEU A 800 -43.97 -15.48 -40.02
N LEU A 801 -44.05 -14.47 -40.89
CA LEU A 801 -44.70 -13.19 -40.56
C LEU A 801 -46.20 -13.36 -40.32
N ALA A 802 -46.84 -14.33 -41.00
CA ALA A 802 -48.27 -14.57 -40.90
C ALA A 802 -48.73 -14.92 -39.48
N ILE A 803 -47.89 -15.59 -38.68
CA ILE A 803 -48.19 -15.93 -37.29
C ILE A 803 -48.27 -14.65 -36.44
N HIS A 804 -47.37 -13.70 -36.65
CA HIS A 804 -47.36 -12.43 -35.92
C HIS A 804 -48.58 -11.57 -36.26
N TYR A 805 -48.92 -11.45 -37.56
CA TYR A 805 -50.14 -10.79 -38.00
C TYR A 805 -51.38 -11.44 -37.38
N ASN A 806 -51.45 -12.78 -37.36
CA ASN A 806 -52.57 -13.50 -36.75
C ASN A 806 -52.67 -13.26 -35.22
N ASN A 807 -51.55 -13.20 -34.50
CA ASN A 807 -51.55 -12.91 -33.06
C ASN A 807 -52.03 -11.49 -32.76
N ILE A 808 -51.58 -10.49 -33.53
CA ILE A 808 -52.05 -9.10 -33.38
C ILE A 808 -53.55 -9.00 -33.69
N GLY A 809 -54.00 -9.65 -34.77
CA GLY A 809 -55.42 -9.75 -35.10
C GLY A 809 -56.25 -10.37 -33.97
N SER A 810 -55.71 -11.39 -33.29
CA SER A 810 -56.35 -12.04 -32.14
C SER A 810 -56.51 -11.11 -30.95
N ILE A 811 -55.52 -10.25 -30.67
CA ILE A 811 -55.62 -9.26 -29.60
C ILE A 811 -56.71 -8.23 -29.91
N TYR A 812 -56.73 -7.68 -31.12
CA TYR A 812 -57.80 -6.75 -31.52
C TYR A 812 -59.18 -7.40 -31.49
N TRP A 813 -59.29 -8.70 -31.83
CA TRP A 813 -60.54 -9.45 -31.68
C TRP A 813 -60.98 -9.55 -30.22
N HIS A 814 -60.08 -9.89 -29.29
CA HIS A 814 -60.39 -9.95 -27.86
C HIS A 814 -60.78 -8.58 -27.28
N MET A 815 -60.18 -7.50 -27.80
CA MET A 815 -60.55 -6.12 -27.47
C MET A 815 -61.88 -5.68 -28.11
N LYS A 816 -62.53 -6.53 -28.92
CA LYS A 816 -63.74 -6.24 -29.72
C LYS A 816 -63.54 -5.13 -30.77
N GLU A 817 -62.30 -4.86 -31.15
CA GLU A 817 -61.93 -3.88 -32.18
C GLU A 817 -61.85 -4.57 -33.55
N TYR A 818 -62.98 -5.15 -34.00
CA TYR A 818 -63.03 -6.02 -35.19
C TYR A 818 -62.55 -5.34 -36.48
N LEU A 819 -62.79 -4.03 -36.63
CA LEU A 819 -62.30 -3.26 -37.79
C LEU A 819 -60.77 -3.16 -37.83
N LYS A 820 -60.11 -3.12 -36.66
CA LYS A 820 -58.65 -3.14 -36.59
C LYS A 820 -58.09 -4.54 -36.75
N ALA A 821 -58.79 -5.57 -36.30
CA ALA A 821 -58.37 -6.97 -36.43
C ALA A 821 -58.34 -7.45 -37.89
N LEU A 822 -59.32 -7.03 -38.70
CA LEU A 822 -59.52 -7.46 -40.08
C LEU A 822 -58.25 -7.40 -40.96
N PRO A 823 -57.56 -6.24 -41.11
CA PRO A 823 -56.39 -6.13 -41.99
C PRO A 823 -55.24 -7.06 -41.58
N PHE A 824 -55.06 -7.34 -40.28
CA PHE A 824 -54.01 -8.26 -39.83
C PHE A 824 -54.33 -9.71 -40.20
N TYR A 825 -55.59 -10.14 -40.08
CA TYR A 825 -55.99 -11.47 -40.51
C TYR A 825 -55.94 -11.63 -42.04
N GLU A 826 -56.35 -10.60 -42.80
CA GLU A 826 -56.22 -10.58 -44.26
C GLU A 826 -54.75 -10.70 -44.69
N GLU A 827 -53.84 -9.95 -44.06
CA GLU A 827 -52.42 -10.00 -44.38
C GLU A 827 -51.80 -11.35 -44.03
N SER A 828 -52.17 -11.95 -42.89
CA SER A 828 -51.76 -13.31 -42.51
C SER A 828 -52.13 -14.34 -43.57
N VAL A 829 -53.38 -14.30 -44.04
CA VAL A 829 -53.88 -15.19 -45.10
C VAL A 829 -53.17 -14.92 -46.43
N ASN A 830 -53.05 -13.65 -46.83
CA ASN A 830 -52.43 -13.25 -48.09
C ASN A 830 -50.96 -13.70 -48.19
N ILE A 831 -50.23 -13.66 -47.08
CA ILE A 831 -48.86 -14.15 -47.01
C ILE A 831 -48.84 -15.67 -47.22
N LEU A 832 -49.62 -16.44 -46.46
CA LEU A 832 -49.53 -17.90 -46.48
C LEU A 832 -50.00 -18.53 -47.80
N VAL A 833 -51.05 -17.98 -48.41
CA VAL A 833 -51.61 -18.51 -49.68
C VAL A 833 -50.64 -18.35 -50.85
N LYS A 834 -49.66 -17.44 -50.77
CA LYS A 834 -48.61 -17.30 -51.81
C LYS A 834 -47.60 -18.45 -51.81
N PHE A 835 -47.43 -19.16 -50.70
CA PHE A 835 -46.38 -20.19 -50.54
C PHE A 835 -46.92 -21.59 -50.28
N LEU A 836 -48.14 -21.68 -49.76
CA LEU A 836 -48.74 -22.94 -49.38
C LEU A 836 -49.88 -23.30 -50.35
N PRO A 837 -50.03 -24.59 -50.71
CA PRO A 837 -51.23 -25.07 -51.41
C PRO A 837 -52.50 -24.66 -50.67
N HIS A 838 -53.58 -24.42 -51.40
CA HIS A 838 -54.84 -23.90 -50.86
C HIS A 838 -55.48 -24.79 -49.76
N ASN A 839 -55.09 -26.05 -49.66
CA ASN A 839 -55.55 -27.01 -48.67
C ASN A 839 -54.53 -27.33 -47.56
N TYR A 840 -53.46 -26.56 -47.44
CA TYR A 840 -52.42 -26.84 -46.45
C TYR A 840 -52.91 -26.62 -45.01
N PRO A 841 -52.69 -27.54 -44.06
CA PRO A 841 -53.25 -27.47 -42.70
C PRO A 841 -52.97 -26.16 -41.93
N LEU A 842 -51.82 -25.53 -42.15
CA LEU A 842 -51.45 -24.25 -41.51
C LEU A 842 -52.38 -23.08 -41.88
N LEU A 843 -53.16 -23.19 -42.96
CA LEU A 843 -54.11 -22.17 -43.39
C LEU A 843 -55.44 -22.20 -42.61
N ALA A 844 -55.73 -23.28 -41.85
CA ALA A 844 -56.99 -23.42 -41.13
C ALA A 844 -57.19 -22.32 -40.07
N THR A 845 -56.18 -22.05 -39.24
CA THR A 845 -56.28 -21.04 -38.17
C THR A 845 -56.46 -19.61 -38.72
N PRO A 846 -55.64 -19.14 -39.68
CA PRO A 846 -55.83 -17.80 -40.26
C PRO A 846 -57.17 -17.65 -41.00
N TYR A 847 -57.61 -18.64 -41.78
CA TYR A 847 -58.92 -18.60 -42.44
C TYR A 847 -60.06 -18.59 -41.42
N GLY A 848 -59.97 -19.40 -40.36
CA GLY A 848 -60.99 -19.44 -39.31
C GLY A 848 -61.09 -18.12 -38.54
N ASN A 849 -59.95 -17.51 -38.21
CA ASN A 849 -59.91 -16.21 -37.54
C ASN A 849 -60.42 -15.07 -38.43
N LEU A 850 -60.08 -15.08 -39.72
CA LEU A 850 -60.62 -14.14 -40.69
C LEU A 850 -62.14 -14.29 -40.82
N ALA A 851 -62.65 -15.53 -40.89
CA ALA A 851 -64.08 -15.82 -40.92
C ALA A 851 -64.80 -15.30 -39.66
N LEU A 852 -64.18 -15.47 -38.48
CA LEU A 852 -64.71 -14.98 -37.21
C LEU A 852 -64.88 -13.46 -37.20
N VAL A 853 -63.86 -12.71 -37.65
CA VAL A 853 -63.94 -11.24 -37.71
C VAL A 853 -64.95 -10.77 -38.76
N LEU A 854 -64.98 -11.41 -39.93
CA LEU A 854 -65.94 -11.07 -40.99
C LEU A 854 -67.38 -11.32 -40.54
N HIS A 855 -67.63 -12.40 -39.80
CA HIS A 855 -68.94 -12.69 -39.20
C HIS A 855 -69.32 -11.61 -38.17
N ALA A 856 -68.41 -11.26 -37.26
CA ALA A 856 -68.65 -10.19 -36.28
C ALA A 856 -68.91 -8.81 -36.92
N LEU A 857 -68.38 -8.57 -38.12
CA LEU A 857 -68.61 -7.35 -38.92
C LEU A 857 -69.87 -7.42 -39.81
N GLY A 858 -70.66 -8.50 -39.75
CA GLY A 858 -71.88 -8.66 -40.54
C GLY A 858 -71.65 -9.03 -42.01
N LYS A 859 -70.42 -9.39 -42.41
CA LYS A 859 -70.08 -9.82 -43.78
C LYS A 859 -70.35 -11.31 -43.97
N HIS A 860 -71.59 -11.74 -43.70
CA HIS A 860 -71.99 -13.15 -43.57
C HIS A 860 -71.64 -14.02 -44.80
N SER A 861 -71.82 -13.53 -46.03
CA SER A 861 -71.52 -14.28 -47.25
C SER A 861 -70.02 -14.57 -47.44
N ILE A 862 -69.17 -13.61 -47.08
CA ILE A 862 -67.72 -13.75 -47.19
C ILE A 862 -67.19 -14.61 -46.03
N ALA A 863 -67.73 -14.42 -44.82
CA ALA A 863 -67.40 -15.23 -43.65
C ALA A 863 -67.68 -16.72 -43.89
N LEU A 864 -68.85 -17.02 -44.47
CA LEU A 864 -69.25 -18.38 -44.83
C LEU A 864 -68.22 -19.06 -45.75
N ALA A 865 -67.78 -18.38 -46.81
CA ALA A 865 -66.80 -18.93 -47.74
C ALA A 865 -65.45 -19.26 -47.06
N TYR A 866 -65.02 -18.47 -46.08
CA TYR A 866 -63.79 -18.75 -45.33
C TYR A 866 -63.97 -19.84 -44.27
N TYR A 867 -65.14 -19.93 -43.64
CA TYR A 867 -65.47 -21.05 -42.75
C TYR A 867 -65.50 -22.38 -43.50
N GLU A 868 -66.10 -22.43 -44.69
CA GLU A 868 -66.13 -23.62 -45.53
C GLU A 868 -64.72 -24.04 -45.97
N LYS A 869 -63.86 -23.09 -46.34
CA LYS A 869 -62.43 -23.37 -46.62
C LYS A 869 -61.71 -23.93 -45.39
N THR A 870 -61.95 -23.35 -44.22
CA THR A 870 -61.35 -23.80 -42.96
C THR A 870 -61.79 -25.22 -42.64
N LEU A 871 -63.08 -25.51 -42.81
CA LEU A 871 -63.67 -26.83 -42.61
C LEU A 871 -63.13 -27.86 -43.60
N GLN A 872 -62.99 -27.50 -44.87
CA GLN A 872 -62.40 -28.37 -45.90
C GLN A 872 -60.97 -28.76 -45.54
N ILE A 873 -60.13 -27.80 -45.12
CA ILE A 873 -58.76 -28.08 -44.63
C ILE A 873 -58.81 -28.96 -43.38
N MET A 874 -59.72 -28.63 -42.46
CA MET A 874 -60.21 -29.44 -41.32
C MET A 874 -60.26 -30.93 -41.67
N GLN A 875 -61.10 -31.20 -42.67
CA GLN A 875 -61.51 -32.51 -43.16
C GLN A 875 -60.55 -33.15 -44.15
N GLU A 876 -59.56 -32.45 -44.70
CA GLU A 876 -58.51 -33.07 -45.53
C GLU A 876 -57.27 -33.43 -44.70
N SER A 877 -57.22 -32.97 -43.45
CA SER A 877 -56.19 -33.28 -42.46
C SER A 877 -56.67 -34.37 -41.48
N LEU A 878 -55.76 -35.03 -40.74
CA LEU A 878 -56.07 -36.08 -39.74
C LEU A 878 -56.93 -35.61 -38.53
N LEU A 879 -57.59 -34.45 -38.62
CA LEU A 879 -58.43 -33.79 -37.61
C LEU A 879 -59.93 -34.05 -37.81
N HIS A 880 -60.30 -35.06 -38.61
CA HIS A 880 -61.69 -35.39 -38.97
C HIS A 880 -62.65 -35.47 -37.76
N ASN A 881 -62.17 -36.00 -36.63
CA ASN A 881 -62.94 -36.16 -35.38
C ASN A 881 -62.36 -35.27 -34.30
N SER A 882 -62.57 -33.95 -34.42
CA SER A 882 -62.06 -32.98 -33.46
C SER A 882 -63.13 -31.99 -33.03
N ALA A 883 -63.02 -31.53 -31.78
CA ALA A 883 -63.86 -30.50 -31.18
C ALA A 883 -63.97 -29.23 -32.04
N LEU A 884 -62.90 -28.94 -32.79
CA LEU A 884 -62.81 -27.83 -33.72
C LEU A 884 -63.75 -28.01 -34.92
N VAL A 885 -63.79 -29.19 -35.54
CA VAL A 885 -64.70 -29.48 -36.66
C VAL A 885 -66.14 -29.27 -36.23
N THR A 886 -66.53 -29.82 -35.06
CA THR A 886 -67.85 -29.62 -34.45
C THR A 886 -68.18 -28.13 -34.27
N ALA A 887 -67.27 -27.35 -33.68
CA ALA A 887 -67.47 -25.93 -33.45
C ALA A 887 -67.61 -25.10 -34.75
N PHE A 888 -66.82 -25.43 -35.78
CA PHE A 888 -66.89 -24.77 -37.08
C PHE A 888 -68.18 -25.14 -37.84
N GLN A 889 -68.63 -26.40 -37.79
CA GLN A 889 -69.91 -26.82 -38.35
C GLN A 889 -71.08 -26.05 -37.71
N CYS A 890 -71.07 -25.88 -36.39
CA CYS A 890 -72.07 -25.08 -35.69
C CYS A 890 -72.03 -23.59 -36.11
N LYS A 891 -70.84 -23.00 -36.26
CA LYS A 891 -70.69 -21.60 -36.74
C LYS A 891 -71.24 -21.41 -38.16
N ILE A 892 -71.00 -22.37 -39.05
CA ILE A 892 -71.55 -22.36 -40.42
C ILE A 892 -73.08 -22.46 -40.38
N ALA A 893 -73.63 -23.34 -39.53
CA ALA A 893 -75.08 -23.46 -39.36
C ALA A 893 -75.72 -22.15 -38.90
N LYS A 894 -75.11 -21.46 -37.92
CA LYS A 894 -75.57 -20.15 -37.42
C LYS A 894 -75.59 -19.08 -38.52
N ILE A 895 -74.59 -19.05 -39.40
CA ILE A 895 -74.60 -18.10 -40.54
C ILE A 895 -75.70 -18.45 -41.54
N TYR A 896 -75.90 -19.73 -41.84
CA TYR A 896 -77.00 -20.14 -42.73
C TYR A 896 -78.38 -19.79 -42.13
N GLU A 897 -78.55 -19.88 -40.81
CA GLU A 897 -79.74 -19.40 -40.11
C GLU A 897 -79.91 -17.88 -40.29
N GLU A 898 -78.87 -17.08 -40.03
CA GLU A 898 -78.88 -15.62 -40.21
C GLU A 898 -79.23 -15.22 -41.66
N LEU A 899 -78.79 -16.02 -42.64
CA LEU A 899 -79.11 -15.87 -44.06
C LEU A 899 -80.48 -16.47 -44.47
N LYS A 900 -81.24 -17.02 -43.51
CA LYS A 900 -82.55 -17.69 -43.72
C LYS A 900 -82.51 -18.90 -44.65
N ARG A 901 -81.39 -19.61 -44.71
CA ARG A 901 -81.19 -20.85 -45.49
C ARG A 901 -81.23 -22.07 -44.56
N TYR A 902 -82.41 -22.37 -44.02
CA TYR A 902 -82.57 -23.35 -42.95
C TYR A 902 -82.20 -24.78 -43.33
N GLU A 903 -82.43 -25.22 -44.57
CA GLU A 903 -82.01 -26.55 -45.04
C GLU A 903 -80.49 -26.76 -44.95
N CYS A 904 -79.71 -25.74 -45.35
CA CYS A 904 -78.26 -25.75 -45.20
C CYS A 904 -77.84 -25.68 -43.73
N ALA A 905 -78.53 -24.86 -42.92
CA ALA A 905 -78.25 -24.75 -41.49
C ALA A 905 -78.43 -26.09 -40.77
N ILE A 906 -79.54 -26.79 -41.05
CA ILE A 906 -79.84 -28.12 -40.51
C ILE A 906 -78.77 -29.14 -40.91
N LYS A 907 -78.34 -29.15 -42.18
CA LYS A 907 -77.30 -30.06 -42.65
C LYS A 907 -75.99 -29.92 -41.86
N HIS A 908 -75.57 -28.68 -41.62
CA HIS A 908 -74.34 -28.40 -40.88
C HIS A 908 -74.50 -28.64 -39.37
N ALA A 909 -75.66 -28.29 -38.77
CA ALA A 909 -75.95 -28.57 -37.38
C ALA A 909 -76.01 -30.08 -37.09
N LYS A 910 -76.62 -30.86 -37.98
CA LYS A 910 -76.63 -32.33 -37.89
C LYS A 910 -75.22 -32.91 -37.95
N CYS A 911 -74.42 -32.46 -38.90
CA CYS A 911 -73.02 -32.86 -39.00
C CYS A 911 -72.22 -32.50 -37.74
N ALA A 912 -72.51 -31.35 -37.10
CA ALA A 912 -71.90 -30.98 -35.83
C ALA A 912 -72.30 -31.97 -34.72
N VAL A 913 -73.58 -32.35 -34.61
CA VAL A 913 -74.05 -33.35 -33.63
C VAL A 913 -73.37 -34.70 -33.87
N ASP A 914 -73.36 -35.18 -35.12
CA ASP A 914 -72.79 -36.47 -35.49
C ASP A 914 -71.29 -36.55 -35.13
N VAL A 915 -70.49 -35.55 -35.54
CA VAL A 915 -69.06 -35.48 -35.20
C VAL A 915 -68.86 -35.25 -33.69
N GLY A 916 -69.77 -34.53 -33.04
CA GLY A 916 -69.76 -34.31 -31.59
C GLY A 916 -69.84 -35.62 -30.81
N HIS A 917 -70.78 -36.50 -31.17
CA HIS A 917 -70.93 -37.84 -30.58
C HIS A 917 -69.71 -38.74 -30.81
N GLU A 918 -69.00 -38.57 -31.92
CA GLU A 918 -67.75 -39.31 -32.19
C GLU A 918 -66.54 -38.77 -31.40
N THR A 919 -66.62 -37.53 -30.91
CA THR A 919 -65.47 -36.81 -30.34
C THR A 919 -65.53 -36.65 -28.82
N PHE A 920 -66.72 -36.46 -28.26
CA PHE A 920 -66.92 -36.20 -26.82
C PHE A 920 -67.68 -37.35 -26.16
N ASP A 921 -67.63 -37.39 -24.83
CA ASP A 921 -68.50 -38.26 -24.03
C ASP A 921 -69.98 -37.96 -24.34
N PRO A 922 -70.87 -38.96 -24.48
CA PRO A 922 -72.30 -38.76 -24.76
C PRO A 922 -73.00 -37.73 -23.85
N ASP A 923 -72.54 -37.55 -22.61
CA ASP A 923 -73.10 -36.58 -21.66
C ASP A 923 -72.45 -35.18 -21.73
N HIS A 924 -71.59 -34.92 -22.71
CA HIS A 924 -70.87 -33.64 -22.83
C HIS A 924 -71.83 -32.50 -23.19
N ALA A 925 -71.85 -31.43 -22.38
CA ALA A 925 -72.79 -30.31 -22.49
C ALA A 925 -72.88 -29.67 -23.88
N MET A 926 -71.78 -29.64 -24.65
CA MET A 926 -71.81 -29.11 -26.02
C MET A 926 -72.65 -29.95 -26.99
N ILE A 927 -72.71 -31.28 -26.83
CA ILE A 927 -73.55 -32.14 -27.69
C ILE A 927 -75.02 -31.79 -27.46
N GLN A 928 -75.44 -31.70 -26.20
CA GLN A 928 -76.80 -31.33 -25.82
C GLN A 928 -77.19 -29.94 -26.35
N GLU A 929 -76.26 -28.97 -26.32
CA GLU A 929 -76.48 -27.64 -26.90
C GLU A 929 -76.71 -27.72 -28.42
N TYR A 930 -75.94 -28.55 -29.13
CA TYR A 930 -76.07 -28.70 -30.58
C TYR A 930 -77.31 -29.49 -30.99
N GLU A 931 -77.72 -30.51 -30.22
CA GLU A 931 -78.98 -31.23 -30.43
C GLU A 931 -80.17 -30.30 -30.24
N THR A 932 -80.18 -29.52 -29.16
CA THR A 932 -81.21 -28.50 -28.90
C THR A 932 -81.26 -27.47 -30.03
N TYR A 933 -80.09 -27.03 -30.52
CA TYR A 933 -80.00 -26.09 -31.63
C TYR A 933 -80.50 -26.69 -32.96
N LEU A 934 -80.22 -27.98 -33.22
CA LEU A 934 -80.72 -28.70 -34.39
C LEU A 934 -82.25 -28.83 -34.36
N GLU A 935 -82.84 -29.15 -33.20
CA GLU A 935 -84.29 -29.18 -33.01
C GLU A 935 -84.93 -27.80 -33.25
N TYR A 936 -84.31 -26.73 -32.74
CA TYR A 936 -84.73 -25.36 -32.98
C TYR A 936 -84.73 -25.01 -34.49
N LEU A 937 -83.71 -25.42 -35.23
CA LEU A 937 -83.63 -25.18 -36.67
C LEU A 937 -84.71 -25.94 -37.46
N HIS A 938 -85.02 -27.19 -37.08
CA HIS A 938 -86.16 -27.92 -37.65
C HIS A 938 -87.48 -27.19 -37.38
N GLY A 939 -87.70 -26.72 -36.15
CA GLY A 939 -88.89 -25.94 -35.80
C GLY A 939 -89.01 -24.61 -36.57
N LYS A 940 -87.88 -23.99 -36.95
CA LYS A 940 -87.87 -22.79 -37.82
C LYS A 940 -88.17 -23.12 -39.28
N LEU A 941 -87.69 -24.25 -39.79
CA LEU A 941 -87.98 -24.71 -41.15
C LEU A 941 -89.47 -25.08 -41.29
N ASP A 942 -90.06 -25.75 -40.30
CA ASP A 942 -91.47 -26.13 -40.29
C ASP A 942 -92.43 -24.93 -40.14
N PHE A 943 -91.92 -23.78 -39.67
CA PHE A 943 -92.69 -22.53 -39.49
C PHE A 943 -92.62 -21.59 -40.71
N MET A 944 -91.71 -21.82 -41.65
CA MET A 944 -91.59 -21.07 -42.92
C MET A 944 -92.40 -21.71 -44.03
#